data_AF-A0A418SY05-F1
#
_entry.id   AF-A0A418SY05-F1
#
_cell.length_a   1.000
_cell.length_b   1.000
_cell.length_c   1.000
_cell.angle_alpha   90.00
_cell.angle_beta   90.00
_cell.angle_gamma   90.00
#
_symmetry.space_group_name_H-M   'P 1'
#
loop_
_entity.id
_entity.type
_entity.pdbx_description
1 polymer ?
#
loop_
_entity_poly.entity_id
_entity_poly.type
_entity_poly.pdbx_seq_one_letter_code
_entity_poly.pdbx_strand_id
1 'polypeptide(L)'
;MNQMNSVSADTIGGSFLNDAELTLPPRPRLPPEIMMIPYGAQGLLFEGGDGNQLISGRGARSFIPRLVAVLDGTRTLDQILTAFPGIPQAKVFGALALLYSRGLLEDGTGDGPIPEGMTESAKFFGRYIDATRVNGNRHAALARLAETHVALCGNGASALAEALECAGFASLVTPEGPADIPDRTGLLITLFTGEDDAGIQEWLDTAWAQGIQTLHAHLGADKVEIGPLFMPGASASPSCFHRLRTKAPQGNCADPGFWAGIVALSAQSLISRIGRVELYNICHIHAGDSYEKLNLARLPGSEAAGLGHVSPPGSDPHNVVWRLHNAANGMAPRELQVPRDHQMHYSASNISTARERPAPHHGATPFALPDERPLSNRTGNGRIDLPVLATMLRHAVGYDHAGRRIAPSAGGLGSANLYLVARDVPGLPRGAICHYYAPDHRLDYLGTVTDEELSGALGTLAQDLPRVLLIGASDTDKTQKKYNNFAFRFAQLDCGVARAYLTGIAGHFGLPMRDYPGLRDRSMALLLRLGIRAGQQIVTFAAGLGDGAHPGRQLLPALRPFQAVTQLIELSAHDGPVGSPAMIVPDPPIWSMAADPATLLATRRSQRVFDGLPLAADEIAMIFREAQAICDTLEKTGARHLRLRFRAIAATGDGRADIVRPGQDGLETLRTGVTADALAELTIQPGLMEAPFVLLVTGDLHHAVDTAGARGYRDLIGRAGAVAGHTLTAAWERGISGCPWGGMCESGWGPLLEIDRYTDCPLFGISFGRTGAGHG
;
A
#
# COMPACT_ATOMS: atom_id res chain seq x y z
N MET A 1 9.84 9.52 26.66
CA MET A 1 8.85 8.60 27.26
C MET A 1 7.97 8.09 26.13
N ASN A 2 8.13 6.83 25.72
CA ASN A 2 7.22 6.20 24.77
C ASN A 2 5.81 6.25 25.36
N GLN A 3 4.86 6.88 24.66
CA GLN A 3 3.45 6.76 25.01
C GLN A 3 3.09 5.27 25.01
N MET A 4 2.78 4.72 26.19
CA MET A 4 2.21 3.38 26.28
C MET A 4 0.89 3.39 25.50
N ASN A 5 0.83 2.65 24.40
CA ASN A 5 -0.38 2.41 23.61
C ASN A 5 -1.43 1.73 24.50
N SER A 6 -2.24 2.53 25.20
CA SER A 6 -3.32 2.04 26.06
C SER A 6 -4.65 2.08 25.32
N VAL A 7 -5.43 1.01 25.42
CA VAL A 7 -6.78 0.90 24.84
C VAL A 7 -7.71 0.29 25.86
N SER A 8 -8.92 0.84 26.00
CA SER A 8 -9.92 0.33 26.94
C SER A 8 -10.72 -0.85 26.38
N ALA A 9 -11.25 -1.70 27.26
CA ALA A 9 -12.12 -2.81 26.90
C ALA A 9 -13.41 -2.36 26.19
N ASP A 10 -13.97 -1.21 26.58
CA ASP A 10 -15.18 -0.66 25.95
C ASP A 10 -14.91 -0.21 24.51
N THR A 11 -13.75 0.41 24.27
CA THR A 11 -13.33 0.83 22.91
C THR A 11 -13.16 -0.37 21.99
N ILE A 12 -12.47 -1.42 22.45
CA ILE A 12 -12.24 -2.62 21.62
C ILE A 12 -13.53 -3.41 21.43
N GLY A 13 -14.35 -3.57 22.48
CA GLY A 13 -15.65 -4.23 22.35
C GLY A 13 -16.54 -3.57 21.31
N GLY A 14 -16.57 -2.24 21.25
CA GLY A 14 -17.28 -1.50 20.21
C GLY A 14 -16.71 -1.72 18.81
N SER A 15 -15.40 -1.87 18.63
CA SER A 15 -14.80 -2.19 17.33
C SER A 15 -15.21 -3.58 16.83
N PHE A 16 -15.19 -4.61 17.69
CA PHE A 16 -15.61 -5.97 17.34
C PHE A 16 -17.10 -6.09 16.97
N LEU A 17 -17.95 -5.18 17.48
CA LEU A 17 -19.37 -5.17 17.13
C LEU A 17 -19.68 -4.49 15.80
N ASN A 18 -18.80 -3.60 15.34
CA ASN A 18 -19.02 -2.77 14.15
C ASN A 18 -18.18 -3.20 12.93
N ASP A 19 -17.24 -4.12 13.10
CA ASP A 19 -16.37 -4.62 12.05
C ASP A 19 -16.58 -6.13 11.88
N ALA A 20 -17.18 -6.53 10.75
CA ALA A 20 -17.46 -7.93 10.45
C ALA A 20 -16.19 -8.78 10.31
N GLU A 21 -15.02 -8.16 10.10
CA GLU A 21 -13.73 -8.86 10.03
C GLU A 21 -13.16 -9.21 11.42
N LEU A 22 -13.78 -8.76 12.52
CA LEU A 22 -13.35 -9.00 13.90
C LEU A 22 -14.32 -9.91 14.67
N THR A 23 -14.00 -11.20 14.76
CA THR A 23 -14.82 -12.19 15.48
C THR A 23 -14.07 -12.81 16.68
N LEU A 24 -14.79 -13.10 17.76
CA LEU A 24 -14.23 -13.82 18.91
C LEU A 24 -14.21 -15.33 18.65
N PRO A 25 -13.29 -16.08 19.28
CA PRO A 25 -13.30 -17.53 19.23
C PRO A 25 -14.65 -18.11 19.70
N PRO A 26 -15.24 -19.09 19.00
CA PRO A 26 -16.47 -19.76 19.42
C PRO A 26 -16.39 -20.39 20.80
N ARG A 27 -15.24 -20.98 21.14
CA ARG A 27 -14.94 -21.56 22.46
C ARG A 27 -13.62 -21.00 23.00
N PRO A 28 -13.61 -19.81 23.60
CA PRO A 28 -12.38 -19.16 24.06
C PRO A 28 -11.60 -20.01 25.06
N ARG A 29 -10.30 -20.20 24.81
CA ARG A 29 -9.32 -20.81 25.71
C ARG A 29 -8.16 -19.85 25.95
N LEU A 30 -7.76 -19.66 27.21
CA LEU A 30 -6.46 -19.09 27.52
C LEU A 30 -5.43 -20.23 27.52
N PRO A 31 -4.42 -20.22 26.64
CA PRO A 31 -3.37 -21.25 26.61
C PRO A 31 -2.73 -21.41 28.00
N PRO A 32 -2.66 -22.64 28.57
CA PRO A 32 -2.13 -22.85 29.92
C PRO A 32 -0.64 -22.51 30.04
N GLU A 33 0.06 -22.39 28.91
CA GLU A 33 1.46 -21.98 28.83
C GLU A 33 1.67 -20.47 29.02
N ILE A 34 0.61 -19.66 28.98
CA ILE A 34 0.69 -18.22 29.24
C ILE A 34 0.53 -17.97 30.73
N MET A 35 1.56 -17.41 31.33
CA MET A 35 1.59 -17.09 32.76
C MET A 35 0.84 -15.79 33.04
N MET A 36 -0.01 -15.80 34.08
CA MET A 36 -0.70 -14.60 34.58
C MET A 36 -0.12 -14.21 35.96
N ILE A 37 0.63 -13.12 36.00
CA ILE A 37 1.44 -12.70 37.16
C ILE A 37 0.90 -11.36 37.71
N PRO A 38 0.66 -11.23 39.03
CA PRO A 38 0.36 -9.93 39.63
C PRO A 38 1.48 -8.91 39.37
N TYR A 39 1.13 -7.74 38.81
CA TYR A 39 2.09 -6.68 38.50
C TYR A 39 1.66 -5.33 39.10
N GLY A 40 2.58 -4.61 39.76
CA GLY A 40 2.30 -3.34 40.43
C GLY A 40 1.18 -3.41 41.49
N ALA A 41 0.45 -2.31 41.70
CA ALA A 41 -0.65 -2.27 42.67
C ALA A 41 -1.98 -2.81 42.11
N GLN A 42 -2.24 -2.64 40.82
CA GLN A 42 -3.55 -2.93 40.19
C GLN A 42 -3.45 -3.62 38.82
N GLY A 43 -2.30 -4.22 38.47
CA GLY A 43 -2.08 -4.85 37.18
C GLY A 43 -1.93 -6.37 37.24
N LEU A 44 -2.08 -6.98 36.07
CA LEU A 44 -1.73 -8.36 35.72
C LEU A 44 -0.83 -8.33 34.48
N LEU A 45 0.36 -8.92 34.61
CA LEU A 45 1.28 -9.18 33.51
C LEU A 45 1.01 -10.58 32.95
N PHE A 46 0.81 -10.66 31.64
CA PHE A 46 0.76 -11.91 30.91
C PHE A 46 2.09 -12.10 30.19
N GLU A 47 2.77 -13.21 30.47
CA GLU A 47 4.08 -13.56 29.93
C GLU A 47 4.03 -14.94 29.28
N GLY A 48 4.75 -15.11 28.18
CA GLY A 48 4.82 -16.36 27.44
C GLY A 48 4.21 -16.29 26.04
N GLY A 49 3.36 -15.32 25.73
CA GLY A 49 2.83 -15.14 24.37
C GLY A 49 3.77 -14.41 23.40
N ASP A 50 3.23 -13.99 22.26
CA ASP A 50 3.88 -13.08 21.31
C ASP A 50 3.95 -11.64 21.89
N GLY A 51 4.90 -11.46 22.79
CA GLY A 51 5.13 -10.23 23.55
C GLY A 51 4.40 -10.18 24.89
N ASN A 52 4.94 -9.38 25.82
CA ASN A 52 4.37 -9.22 27.15
C ASN A 52 3.17 -8.27 27.14
N GLN A 53 2.08 -8.66 27.82
CA GLN A 53 0.86 -7.87 27.89
C GLN A 53 0.56 -7.44 29.33
N LEU A 54 0.34 -6.14 29.54
CA LEU A 54 -0.05 -5.61 30.84
C LEU A 54 -1.52 -5.17 30.81
N ILE A 55 -2.36 -5.84 31.61
CA ILE A 55 -3.74 -5.43 31.84
C ILE A 55 -3.81 -4.74 33.20
N SER A 56 -4.33 -3.51 33.23
CA SER A 56 -4.43 -2.71 34.45
C SER A 56 -5.82 -2.09 34.61
N GLY A 57 -6.17 -1.75 35.86
CA GLY A 57 -7.43 -1.10 36.22
C GLY A 57 -8.19 -1.85 37.30
N ARG A 58 -9.31 -1.27 37.76
CA ARG A 58 -10.09 -1.77 38.91
C ARG A 58 -10.52 -3.23 38.80
N GLY A 59 -10.81 -3.69 37.57
CA GLY A 59 -11.23 -5.06 37.29
C GLY A 59 -10.09 -6.05 37.04
N ALA A 60 -8.84 -5.58 36.91
CA ALA A 60 -7.74 -6.44 36.50
C ALA A 60 -7.46 -7.55 37.52
N ARG A 61 -7.27 -7.21 38.80
CA ARG A 61 -6.98 -8.24 39.84
C ARG A 61 -8.20 -8.99 40.39
N SER A 62 -9.41 -8.47 40.15
CA SER A 62 -10.64 -9.00 40.75
C SER A 62 -11.47 -9.82 39.77
N PHE A 63 -11.62 -9.36 38.54
CA PHE A 63 -12.49 -9.97 37.53
C PHE A 63 -11.73 -10.85 36.54
N ILE A 64 -10.58 -10.40 36.02
CA ILE A 64 -9.84 -11.16 34.99
C ILE A 64 -9.48 -12.58 35.46
N PRO A 65 -8.99 -12.84 36.69
CA PRO A 65 -8.71 -14.20 37.14
C PRO A 65 -9.95 -15.11 37.16
N ARG A 66 -11.12 -14.55 37.52
CA ARG A 66 -12.39 -15.27 37.51
C ARG A 66 -12.86 -15.56 36.09
N LEU A 67 -12.63 -14.62 35.17
CA LEU A 67 -12.91 -14.82 33.75
C LEU A 67 -12.01 -15.92 33.17
N VAL A 68 -10.69 -15.84 33.38
CA VAL A 68 -9.72 -16.83 32.89
C VAL A 68 -10.03 -18.25 33.37
N ALA A 69 -10.53 -18.41 34.60
CA ALA A 69 -10.91 -19.72 35.15
C ALA A 69 -12.02 -20.46 34.36
N VAL A 70 -12.77 -19.76 33.50
CA VAL A 70 -13.79 -20.37 32.63
C VAL A 70 -13.40 -20.41 31.15
N LEU A 71 -12.22 -19.87 30.78
CA LEU A 71 -11.67 -19.87 29.41
C LEU A 71 -10.81 -21.12 29.20
N ASP A 72 -11.43 -22.29 29.30
CA ASP A 72 -10.78 -23.60 29.15
C ASP A 72 -11.01 -24.23 27.77
N GLY A 73 -11.72 -23.54 26.87
CA GLY A 73 -12.09 -24.06 25.54
C GLY A 73 -13.27 -25.03 25.53
N THR A 74 -13.86 -25.35 26.68
CA THR A 74 -15.00 -26.29 26.76
C THR A 74 -16.36 -25.58 26.64
N ARG A 75 -16.41 -24.30 27.00
CA ARG A 75 -17.62 -23.46 27.00
C ARG A 75 -17.74 -22.64 25.72
N THR A 76 -18.97 -22.46 25.24
CA THR A 76 -19.25 -21.52 24.13
C THR A 76 -19.21 -20.07 24.61
N LEU A 77 -19.05 -19.14 23.68
CA LEU A 77 -19.10 -17.70 23.96
C LEU A 77 -20.36 -17.31 24.76
N ASP A 78 -21.54 -17.78 24.36
CA ASP A 78 -22.81 -17.49 25.06
C ASP A 78 -22.84 -18.03 26.50
N GLN A 79 -22.26 -19.22 26.73
CA GLN A 79 -22.13 -19.80 28.06
C GLN A 79 -21.21 -18.96 28.95
N ILE A 80 -20.12 -18.40 28.40
CA ILE A 80 -19.21 -17.53 29.15
C ILE A 80 -19.87 -16.18 29.46
N LEU A 81 -20.60 -15.60 28.50
CA LEU A 81 -21.31 -14.33 28.70
C LEU A 81 -22.37 -14.42 29.81
N THR A 82 -22.97 -15.60 30.00
CA THR A 82 -23.98 -15.86 31.04
C THR A 82 -23.41 -16.36 32.38
N ALA A 83 -22.12 -16.68 32.45
CA ALA A 83 -21.48 -17.28 33.63
C ALA A 83 -21.26 -16.31 34.82
N PHE A 84 -21.42 -15.00 34.62
CA PHE A 84 -21.11 -13.97 35.63
C PHE A 84 -22.34 -13.17 36.06
N PRO A 85 -23.22 -13.76 36.90
CA PRO A 85 -24.38 -13.04 37.42
C PRO A 85 -23.94 -11.79 38.19
N GLY A 86 -24.54 -10.64 37.85
CA GLY A 86 -24.19 -9.33 38.42
C GLY A 86 -23.17 -8.51 37.62
N ILE A 87 -22.61 -9.03 36.53
CA ILE A 87 -21.78 -8.28 35.58
C ILE A 87 -22.53 -8.18 34.24
N PRO A 88 -22.70 -6.98 33.66
CA PRO A 88 -23.35 -6.84 32.35
C PRO A 88 -22.62 -7.63 31.26
N GLN A 89 -23.35 -8.34 30.41
CA GLN A 89 -22.76 -9.17 29.33
C GLN A 89 -21.84 -8.36 28.41
N ALA A 90 -22.19 -7.11 28.10
CA ALA A 90 -21.35 -6.21 27.31
C ALA A 90 -19.95 -5.98 27.93
N LYS A 91 -19.83 -5.98 29.27
CA LYS A 91 -18.54 -5.85 29.97
C LYS A 91 -17.73 -7.15 29.93
N VAL A 92 -18.40 -8.31 30.00
CA VAL A 92 -17.76 -9.62 29.81
C VAL A 92 -17.24 -9.73 28.38
N PHE A 93 -18.06 -9.37 27.39
CA PHE A 93 -17.68 -9.32 25.97
C PHE A 93 -16.50 -8.39 25.74
N GLY A 94 -16.53 -7.15 26.26
CA GLY A 94 -15.41 -6.22 26.14
C GLY A 94 -14.11 -6.74 26.77
N ALA A 95 -14.18 -7.47 27.88
CA ALA A 95 -13.02 -8.11 28.48
C ALA A 95 -12.47 -9.27 27.63
N LEU A 96 -13.35 -10.10 27.06
CA LEU A 96 -12.96 -11.16 26.11
C LEU A 96 -12.31 -10.58 24.85
N ALA A 97 -12.92 -9.53 24.27
CA ALA A 97 -12.38 -8.82 23.12
C ALA A 97 -11.03 -8.18 23.43
N LEU A 98 -10.84 -7.63 24.64
CA LEU A 98 -9.55 -7.14 25.08
C LEU A 98 -8.51 -8.27 25.14
N LEU A 99 -8.80 -9.38 25.82
CA LEU A 99 -7.88 -10.53 25.93
C LEU A 99 -7.52 -11.09 24.55
N TYR A 100 -8.52 -11.30 23.69
CA TYR A 100 -8.31 -11.77 22.32
C TYR A 100 -7.48 -10.79 21.50
N SER A 101 -7.79 -9.48 21.55
CA SER A 101 -7.03 -8.43 20.84
C SER A 101 -5.58 -8.28 21.32
N ARG A 102 -5.22 -8.88 22.45
CA ARG A 102 -3.86 -8.95 23.02
C ARG A 102 -3.20 -10.31 22.79
N GLY A 103 -3.83 -11.21 22.04
CA GLY A 103 -3.28 -12.51 21.69
C GLY A 103 -3.22 -13.53 22.80
N LEU A 104 -4.10 -13.38 23.79
CA LEU A 104 -4.11 -14.24 24.96
C LEU A 104 -5.09 -15.42 24.83
N LEU A 105 -5.88 -15.49 23.75
CA LEU A 105 -6.93 -16.50 23.59
C LEU A 105 -6.79 -17.27 22.26
N GLU A 106 -7.11 -18.56 22.30
CA GLU A 106 -7.31 -19.45 21.14
C GLU A 106 -8.72 -20.06 21.17
N ASP A 107 -9.11 -20.80 20.13
CA ASP A 107 -10.36 -21.56 20.07
C ASP A 107 -10.18 -23.02 20.56
N GLY A 108 -11.05 -23.48 21.47
CA GLY A 108 -11.10 -24.88 21.93
C GLY A 108 -11.91 -25.82 21.04
N THR A 109 -12.47 -25.32 19.93
CA THR A 109 -13.26 -26.15 19.01
C THR A 109 -12.40 -27.20 18.31
N GLY A 110 -12.86 -28.45 18.28
CA GLY A 110 -12.21 -29.54 17.54
C GLY A 110 -10.95 -30.09 18.21
N ASP A 111 -10.74 -29.85 19.51
CA ASP A 111 -9.63 -30.42 20.26
C ASP A 111 -9.62 -31.96 20.18
N GLY A 112 -8.50 -32.51 19.71
CA GLY A 112 -8.17 -33.93 19.77
C GLY A 112 -6.94 -34.19 20.67
N PRO A 113 -6.57 -35.46 20.91
CA PRO A 113 -5.31 -35.75 21.60
C PRO A 113 -4.12 -35.23 20.78
N ILE A 114 -3.18 -34.57 21.44
CA ILE A 114 -1.91 -34.16 20.84
C ILE A 114 -1.00 -35.41 20.79
N PRO A 115 -0.39 -35.74 19.63
CA PRO A 115 0.59 -36.83 19.57
C PRO A 115 1.72 -36.63 20.56
N GLU A 116 2.17 -37.70 21.23
CA GLU A 116 3.13 -37.63 22.35
C GLU A 116 4.40 -36.83 21.98
N GLY A 117 4.97 -37.08 20.80
CA GLY A 117 6.15 -36.38 20.27
C GLY A 117 5.93 -34.92 19.82
N MET A 118 4.68 -34.44 19.80
CA MET A 118 4.32 -33.08 19.37
C MET A 118 3.95 -32.16 20.54
N THR A 119 4.08 -32.63 21.78
CA THR A 119 3.65 -31.90 22.99
C THR A 119 4.30 -30.52 23.09
N GLU A 120 5.61 -30.41 22.90
CA GLU A 120 6.32 -29.12 23.00
C GLU A 120 6.01 -28.17 21.84
N SER A 121 5.90 -28.70 20.62
CA SER A 121 5.45 -27.93 19.45
C SER A 121 4.03 -27.38 19.66
N ALA A 122 3.12 -28.20 20.20
CA ALA A 122 1.76 -27.78 20.49
C ALA A 122 1.69 -26.67 21.55
N LYS A 123 2.53 -26.75 22.60
CA LYS A 123 2.69 -25.68 23.60
C LYS A 123 3.19 -24.39 22.97
N PHE A 124 4.21 -24.47 22.12
CA PHE A 124 4.72 -23.32 21.37
C PHE A 124 3.63 -22.71 20.47
N PHE A 125 2.91 -23.52 19.70
CA PHE A 125 1.84 -23.03 18.83
C PHE A 125 0.69 -22.40 19.62
N GLY A 126 0.32 -22.93 20.78
CA GLY A 126 -0.67 -22.31 21.66
C GLY A 126 -0.26 -20.91 22.13
N ARG A 127 1.01 -20.74 22.52
CA ARG A 127 1.58 -19.45 22.95
C ARG A 127 1.61 -18.40 21.82
N TYR A 128 1.83 -18.85 20.58
CA TYR A 128 2.07 -17.97 19.42
C TYR A 128 0.94 -18.00 18.39
N ILE A 129 -0.22 -18.58 18.72
CA ILE A 129 -1.37 -18.68 17.81
C ILE A 129 -1.80 -17.31 17.28
N ASP A 130 -1.70 -16.29 18.13
CA ASP A 130 -2.03 -14.91 17.79
C ASP A 130 -0.97 -14.26 16.91
N ALA A 131 0.25 -14.78 16.81
CA ALA A 131 1.32 -14.20 15.98
C ALA A 131 0.83 -13.95 14.55
N THR A 132 -0.02 -14.85 14.04
CA THR A 132 -0.64 -14.72 12.71
C THR A 132 -2.16 -14.71 12.71
N ARG A 133 -2.83 -15.45 13.61
CA ARG A 133 -4.28 -15.74 13.57
C ARG A 133 -4.77 -16.47 12.31
N VAL A 134 -3.87 -17.05 11.52
CA VAL A 134 -4.28 -17.90 10.39
C VAL A 134 -4.97 -19.16 10.90
N ASN A 135 -4.55 -19.65 12.06
CA ASN A 135 -5.14 -20.80 12.73
C ASN A 135 -6.02 -20.32 13.89
N GLY A 136 -7.18 -20.94 14.07
CA GLY A 136 -8.02 -20.72 15.26
C GLY A 136 -7.39 -21.29 16.53
N ASN A 137 -6.58 -22.34 16.40
CA ASN A 137 -5.95 -23.05 17.51
C ASN A 137 -4.68 -23.82 17.11
N ARG A 138 -3.96 -24.32 18.11
CA ARG A 138 -2.73 -25.11 17.93
C ARG A 138 -2.93 -26.39 17.10
N HIS A 139 -4.09 -27.04 17.19
CA HIS A 139 -4.36 -28.29 16.45
C HIS A 139 -4.45 -28.05 14.95
N ALA A 140 -5.04 -26.93 14.52
CA ALA A 140 -5.03 -26.54 13.12
C ALA A 140 -3.60 -26.32 12.60
N ALA A 141 -2.72 -25.70 13.40
CA ALA A 141 -1.31 -25.54 13.02
C ALA A 141 -0.58 -26.89 12.87
N LEU A 142 -0.83 -27.84 13.79
CA LEU A 142 -0.28 -29.20 13.72
C LEU A 142 -0.81 -29.98 12.51
N ALA A 143 -2.10 -29.86 12.20
CA ALA A 143 -2.71 -30.56 11.06
C ALA A 143 -2.06 -30.14 9.73
N ARG A 144 -1.78 -28.85 9.54
CA ARG A 144 -1.08 -28.35 8.35
C ARG A 144 0.30 -28.99 8.15
N LEU A 145 1.05 -29.15 9.24
CA LEU A 145 2.34 -29.85 9.20
C LEU A 145 2.13 -31.33 8.83
N ALA A 146 1.21 -32.00 9.51
CA ALA A 146 0.93 -33.42 9.32
C ALA A 146 0.37 -33.78 7.93
N GLU A 147 -0.14 -32.80 7.18
CA GLU A 147 -0.62 -32.94 5.80
C GLU A 147 0.45 -32.62 4.75
N THR A 148 1.58 -32.01 5.14
CA THR A 148 2.59 -31.52 4.20
C THR A 148 3.73 -32.52 4.03
N HIS A 149 3.94 -32.96 2.78
CA HIS A 149 5.11 -33.76 2.38
C HIS A 149 6.27 -32.84 1.99
N VAL A 150 7.46 -33.07 2.55
CA VAL A 150 8.64 -32.23 2.32
C VAL A 150 9.75 -33.03 1.65
N ALA A 151 10.30 -32.47 0.57
CA ALA A 151 11.52 -32.95 -0.06
C ALA A 151 12.72 -32.10 0.40
N LEU A 152 13.85 -32.75 0.64
CA LEU A 152 15.10 -32.12 1.10
C LEU A 152 16.17 -32.35 0.03
N CYS A 153 16.88 -31.32 -0.39
CA CYS A 153 17.99 -31.48 -1.34
C CYS A 153 19.22 -30.63 -0.98
N GLY A 154 20.33 -30.97 -1.64
CA GLY A 154 21.64 -30.38 -1.39
C GLY A 154 22.49 -31.17 -0.39
N ASN A 155 23.78 -30.88 -0.36
CA ASN A 155 24.75 -31.57 0.50
C ASN A 155 24.55 -31.30 2.02
N GLY A 156 23.67 -30.36 2.39
CA GLY A 156 23.20 -30.15 3.76
C GLY A 156 21.92 -30.92 4.13
N ALA A 157 21.32 -31.71 3.23
CA ALA A 157 20.02 -32.35 3.45
C ALA A 157 19.99 -33.26 4.69
N SER A 158 21.09 -33.94 5.04
CA SER A 158 21.14 -34.78 6.24
C SER A 158 21.00 -33.98 7.53
N ALA A 159 21.69 -32.83 7.65
CA ALA A 159 21.60 -31.96 8.82
C ALA A 159 20.19 -31.33 8.92
N LEU A 160 19.59 -31.03 7.78
CA LEU A 160 18.22 -30.53 7.71
C LEU A 160 17.20 -31.60 8.12
N ALA A 161 17.39 -32.86 7.70
CA ALA A 161 16.54 -33.97 8.10
C ALA A 161 16.57 -34.18 9.62
N GLU A 162 17.76 -34.15 10.24
CA GLU A 162 17.94 -34.20 11.70
C GLU A 162 17.21 -33.04 12.40
N ALA A 163 17.40 -31.81 11.91
CA ALA A 163 16.71 -30.63 12.45
C ALA A 163 15.17 -30.69 12.31
N LEU A 164 14.66 -31.50 11.38
CA LEU A 164 13.24 -31.67 11.08
C LEU A 164 12.62 -32.95 11.67
N GLU A 165 13.40 -33.82 12.31
CA GLU A 165 13.01 -35.18 12.72
C GLU A 165 11.77 -35.23 13.65
N CYS A 166 11.41 -34.10 14.28
CA CYS A 166 10.20 -33.95 15.09
C CYS A 166 9.38 -32.69 14.74
N ALA A 167 9.54 -32.16 13.52
CA ALA A 167 8.85 -30.94 13.10
C ALA A 167 7.35 -31.15 12.82
N GLY A 168 6.90 -32.39 12.65
CA GLY A 168 5.50 -32.77 12.46
C GLY A 168 5.05 -32.92 11.01
N PHE A 169 5.99 -32.94 10.05
CA PHE A 169 5.69 -33.13 8.63
C PHE A 169 5.20 -34.55 8.31
N ALA A 170 4.35 -34.67 7.28
CA ALA A 170 3.78 -35.94 6.83
C ALA A 170 4.86 -36.94 6.40
N SER A 171 5.90 -36.45 5.72
CA SER A 171 7.07 -37.21 5.31
C SER A 171 8.24 -36.28 5.01
N LEU A 172 9.45 -36.75 5.28
CA LEU A 172 10.70 -36.14 4.85
C LEU A 172 11.39 -37.11 3.89
N VAL A 173 11.69 -36.66 2.67
CA VAL A 173 12.38 -37.47 1.65
C VAL A 173 13.56 -36.71 1.08
N THR A 174 14.62 -37.42 0.73
CA THR A 174 15.81 -36.85 0.09
C THR A 174 15.96 -37.47 -1.29
N PRO A 175 15.49 -36.80 -2.37
CA PRO A 175 15.59 -37.34 -3.72
C PRO A 175 17.06 -37.41 -4.18
N GLU A 176 17.38 -38.38 -5.05
CA GLU A 176 18.75 -38.56 -5.56
C GLU A 176 19.13 -37.46 -6.57
N GLY A 177 18.19 -37.01 -7.39
CA GLY A 177 18.36 -35.88 -8.30
C GLY A 177 17.08 -35.04 -8.50
N PRO A 178 17.18 -33.91 -9.23
CA PRO A 178 16.05 -33.00 -9.48
C PRO A 178 14.84 -33.68 -10.15
N ALA A 179 15.09 -34.69 -10.99
CA ALA A 179 14.03 -35.45 -11.66
C ALA A 179 13.25 -36.39 -10.72
N ASP A 180 13.79 -36.69 -9.54
CA ASP A 180 13.23 -37.65 -8.59
C ASP A 180 12.38 -36.97 -7.50
N ILE A 181 12.14 -35.66 -7.60
CA ILE A 181 11.25 -34.94 -6.68
C ILE A 181 9.84 -35.55 -6.79
N PRO A 182 9.26 -36.06 -5.70
CA PRO A 182 7.95 -36.71 -5.77
C PRO A 182 6.82 -35.72 -6.11
N ASP A 183 5.87 -36.15 -6.96
CA ASP A 183 4.71 -35.34 -7.38
C ASP A 183 3.88 -34.76 -6.22
N ARG A 184 3.88 -35.43 -5.06
CA ARG A 184 3.12 -35.02 -3.86
C ARG A 184 3.85 -34.02 -2.97
N THR A 185 5.01 -33.53 -3.38
CA THR A 185 5.83 -32.60 -2.58
C THR A 185 5.10 -31.27 -2.41
N GLY A 186 4.77 -30.93 -1.16
CA GLY A 186 4.16 -29.64 -0.81
C GLY A 186 5.20 -28.52 -0.60
N LEU A 187 6.42 -28.88 -0.21
CA LEU A 187 7.54 -27.95 -0.04
C LEU A 187 8.86 -28.67 -0.36
N LEU A 188 9.67 -28.08 -1.23
CA LEU A 188 11.08 -28.41 -1.37
C LEU A 188 11.90 -27.49 -0.46
N ILE A 189 12.82 -28.05 0.32
CA ILE A 189 13.80 -27.26 1.09
C ILE A 189 15.18 -27.60 0.56
N THR A 190 15.89 -26.59 0.07
CA THR A 190 17.25 -26.77 -0.42
C THR A 190 18.23 -26.27 0.63
N LEU A 191 19.23 -27.07 0.99
CA LEU A 191 20.34 -26.63 1.83
C LEU A 191 21.66 -27.05 1.21
N PHE A 192 22.35 -26.06 0.64
CA PHE A 192 23.65 -26.25 0.02
C PHE A 192 24.77 -25.62 0.84
N THR A 193 25.94 -26.22 0.78
CA THR A 193 27.19 -25.74 1.39
C THR A 193 28.30 -25.75 0.35
N GLY A 194 29.17 -24.74 0.37
CA GLY A 194 30.29 -24.64 -0.58
C GLY A 194 29.90 -24.10 -1.96
N GLU A 195 30.69 -24.44 -2.98
CA GLU A 195 30.69 -23.77 -4.29
C GLU A 195 30.16 -24.70 -5.41
N ASP A 196 28.84 -24.82 -5.56
CA ASP A 196 28.20 -25.52 -6.69
C ASP A 196 26.95 -24.81 -7.17
N ASP A 197 27.13 -23.63 -7.78
CA ASP A 197 26.02 -22.77 -8.16
C ASP A 197 25.18 -23.33 -9.32
N ALA A 198 25.81 -24.11 -10.22
CA ALA A 198 25.15 -24.72 -11.36
C ALA A 198 24.20 -25.85 -10.93
N GLY A 199 24.65 -26.74 -10.04
CA GLY A 199 23.80 -27.80 -9.49
C GLY A 199 22.62 -27.23 -8.69
N ILE A 200 22.85 -26.17 -7.91
CA ILE A 200 21.78 -25.46 -7.18
C ILE A 200 20.71 -24.96 -8.16
N GLN A 201 21.13 -24.30 -9.24
CA GLN A 201 20.20 -23.71 -10.20
C GLN A 201 19.33 -24.77 -10.90
N GLU A 202 19.89 -25.95 -11.21
CA GLU A 202 19.14 -27.06 -11.81
C GLU A 202 18.00 -27.56 -10.91
N TRP A 203 18.26 -27.72 -9.60
CA TRP A 203 17.22 -28.08 -8.62
C TRP A 203 16.11 -27.04 -8.56
N LEU A 204 16.50 -25.76 -8.47
CA LEU A 204 15.53 -24.65 -8.36
C LEU A 204 14.68 -24.52 -9.62
N ASP A 205 15.27 -24.62 -10.81
CA ASP A 205 14.55 -24.51 -12.09
C ASP A 205 13.62 -25.72 -12.32
N THR A 206 14.05 -26.93 -11.95
CA THR A 206 13.20 -28.13 -12.04
C THR A 206 11.99 -28.02 -11.12
N ALA A 207 12.19 -27.65 -9.85
CA ALA A 207 11.10 -27.47 -8.90
C ALA A 207 10.15 -26.35 -9.35
N TRP A 208 10.69 -25.25 -9.89
CA TRP A 208 9.88 -24.15 -10.46
C TRP A 208 9.00 -24.63 -11.61
N ALA A 209 9.55 -25.41 -12.54
CA ALA A 209 8.83 -25.95 -13.69
C ALA A 209 7.73 -26.96 -13.28
N GLN A 210 7.94 -27.69 -12.19
CA GLN A 210 6.95 -28.61 -11.61
C GLN A 210 5.88 -27.89 -10.74
N GLY A 211 5.99 -26.58 -10.54
CA GLY A 211 5.05 -25.82 -9.72
C GLY A 211 5.24 -25.98 -8.20
N ILE A 212 6.41 -26.48 -7.77
CA ILE A 212 6.71 -26.80 -6.38
C ILE A 212 7.23 -25.56 -5.64
N GLN A 213 6.66 -25.27 -4.47
CA GLN A 213 7.17 -24.21 -3.59
C GLN A 213 8.53 -24.61 -3.02
N THR A 214 9.50 -23.70 -3.06
CA THR A 214 10.88 -24.01 -2.67
C THR A 214 11.43 -23.00 -1.68
N LEU A 215 11.82 -23.45 -0.49
CA LEU A 215 12.59 -22.67 0.48
C LEU A 215 14.08 -22.87 0.20
N HIS A 216 14.75 -21.82 -0.27
CA HIS A 216 16.18 -21.89 -0.58
C HIS A 216 17.07 -21.51 0.62
N ALA A 217 18.23 -22.17 0.74
CA ALA A 217 19.30 -21.77 1.63
C ALA A 217 20.66 -22.21 1.08
N HIS A 218 21.66 -21.33 1.19
CA HIS A 218 23.02 -21.58 0.73
C HIS A 218 24.03 -21.04 1.77
N LEU A 219 24.84 -21.94 2.32
CA LEU A 219 25.78 -21.65 3.38
C LEU A 219 27.22 -21.58 2.83
N GLY A 220 27.90 -20.48 3.14
CA GLY A 220 29.33 -20.29 2.92
C GLY A 220 30.05 -19.93 4.22
N ALA A 221 31.38 -19.87 4.15
CA ALA A 221 32.24 -19.31 5.18
C ALA A 221 32.14 -17.78 5.24
N ASP A 222 31.96 -17.14 4.09
CA ASP A 222 31.89 -15.67 3.97
C ASP A 222 30.50 -15.12 4.30
N LYS A 223 29.45 -15.85 3.90
CA LYS A 223 28.06 -15.48 4.15
C LYS A 223 27.11 -16.68 4.12
N VAL A 224 25.91 -16.46 4.66
CA VAL A 224 24.80 -17.39 4.63
C VAL A 224 23.58 -16.72 4.02
N GLU A 225 22.97 -17.37 3.04
CA GLU A 225 21.74 -16.96 2.38
C GLU A 225 20.57 -17.84 2.88
N ILE A 226 19.52 -17.22 3.41
CA ILE A 226 18.27 -17.90 3.81
C ILE A 226 17.11 -17.26 3.06
N GLY A 227 16.36 -18.08 2.34
CA GLY A 227 15.42 -17.64 1.33
C GLY A 227 16.09 -17.38 -0.02
N PRO A 228 15.30 -16.97 -1.02
CA PRO A 228 13.88 -16.68 -0.90
C PRO A 228 13.01 -17.95 -0.80
N LEU A 229 11.75 -17.75 -0.45
CA LEU A 229 10.69 -18.70 -0.76
C LEU A 229 10.26 -18.48 -2.22
N PHE A 230 10.61 -19.41 -3.09
CA PHE A 230 10.17 -19.43 -4.48
C PHE A 230 8.76 -20.03 -4.57
N MET A 231 7.87 -19.28 -5.22
CA MET A 231 6.47 -19.62 -5.43
C MET A 231 6.12 -19.41 -6.90
N PRO A 232 6.06 -20.48 -7.71
CA PRO A 232 5.72 -20.40 -9.12
C PRO A 232 4.44 -19.59 -9.37
N GLY A 233 4.50 -18.67 -10.33
CA GLY A 233 3.40 -17.74 -10.63
C GLY A 233 3.25 -16.56 -9.66
N ALA A 234 3.83 -16.59 -8.47
CA ALA A 234 3.69 -15.52 -7.47
C ALA A 234 4.98 -14.72 -7.21
N SER A 235 6.11 -15.38 -6.92
CA SER A 235 7.38 -14.73 -6.55
C SER A 235 8.24 -14.37 -7.78
N ALA A 236 9.40 -13.75 -7.54
CA ALA A 236 10.52 -13.77 -8.46
C ALA A 236 10.97 -15.23 -8.71
N SER A 237 11.39 -15.54 -9.94
CA SER A 237 11.90 -16.87 -10.31
C SER A 237 13.33 -17.09 -9.80
N PRO A 238 13.80 -18.35 -9.72
CA PRO A 238 15.19 -18.68 -9.48
C PRO A 238 16.16 -17.94 -10.41
N SER A 239 15.85 -17.86 -11.70
CA SER A 239 16.65 -17.10 -12.67
C SER A 239 16.69 -15.58 -12.37
N CYS A 240 15.62 -15.00 -11.83
CA CYS A 240 15.63 -13.61 -11.36
C CYS A 240 16.51 -13.46 -10.11
N PHE A 241 16.43 -14.39 -9.16
CA PHE A 241 17.29 -14.41 -7.98
C PHE A 241 18.77 -14.49 -8.37
N HIS A 242 19.14 -15.43 -9.25
CA HIS A 242 20.51 -15.59 -9.74
C HIS A 242 21.05 -14.29 -10.38
N ARG A 243 20.23 -13.58 -11.17
CA ARG A 243 20.59 -12.29 -11.78
C ARG A 243 20.73 -11.13 -10.78
N LEU A 244 20.00 -11.16 -9.67
CA LEU A 244 20.01 -10.11 -8.65
C LEU A 244 21.06 -10.34 -7.57
N ARG A 245 21.40 -11.60 -7.33
CA ARG A 245 22.45 -11.99 -6.42
C ARG A 245 23.80 -11.53 -6.98
N THR A 246 24.58 -10.85 -6.15
CA THR A 246 25.88 -10.30 -6.54
C THR A 246 26.96 -11.37 -6.66
N LYS A 247 27.02 -12.30 -5.69
CA LYS A 247 27.94 -13.43 -5.64
C LYS A 247 27.31 -14.57 -4.84
N ALA A 248 27.57 -15.82 -5.19
CA ALA A 248 27.17 -16.95 -4.36
C ALA A 248 28.04 -17.03 -3.07
N PRO A 249 27.51 -17.59 -1.96
CA PRO A 249 28.31 -18.02 -0.80
C PRO A 249 29.53 -18.87 -1.19
N GLN A 250 30.63 -18.76 -0.45
CA GLN A 250 31.91 -19.41 -0.76
C GLN A 250 32.50 -20.10 0.47
N GLY A 251 33.27 -21.18 0.25
CA GLY A 251 33.87 -21.96 1.33
C GLY A 251 32.87 -22.70 2.24
N ASN A 252 33.39 -23.32 3.29
CA ASN A 252 32.59 -24.15 4.21
C ASN A 252 32.07 -23.32 5.39
N CYS A 253 30.76 -23.39 5.63
CA CYS A 253 30.15 -22.76 6.79
C CYS A 253 30.71 -23.34 8.10
N ALA A 254 30.94 -22.49 9.10
CA ALA A 254 31.50 -22.89 10.38
C ALA A 254 30.53 -23.73 11.23
N ASP A 255 29.23 -23.40 11.18
CA ASP A 255 28.19 -24.10 11.95
C ASP A 255 26.97 -24.44 11.06
N PRO A 256 27.09 -25.44 10.19
CA PRO A 256 25.99 -25.85 9.31
C PRO A 256 24.78 -26.38 10.09
N GLY A 257 24.99 -26.93 11.29
CA GLY A 257 23.91 -27.46 12.14
C GLY A 257 23.01 -26.35 12.69
N PHE A 258 23.60 -25.27 13.19
CA PHE A 258 22.86 -24.07 13.61
C PHE A 258 21.99 -23.54 12.46
N TRP A 259 22.57 -23.35 11.28
CA TRP A 259 21.83 -22.81 10.14
C TRP A 259 20.77 -23.77 9.59
N ALA A 260 21.03 -25.08 9.60
CA ALA A 260 19.99 -26.08 9.31
C ALA A 260 18.80 -25.96 10.28
N GLY A 261 19.07 -25.71 11.57
CA GLY A 261 18.04 -25.42 12.57
C GLY A 261 17.23 -24.15 12.28
N ILE A 262 17.88 -23.06 11.83
CA ILE A 262 17.19 -21.82 11.43
C ILE A 262 16.30 -22.05 10.20
N VAL A 263 16.78 -22.81 9.21
CA VAL A 263 16.01 -23.17 8.02
C VAL A 263 14.83 -24.07 8.40
N ALA A 264 15.04 -25.06 9.27
CA ALA A 264 13.99 -25.93 9.79
C ALA A 264 12.90 -25.14 10.55
N LEU A 265 13.30 -24.21 11.42
CA LEU A 265 12.38 -23.32 12.13
C LEU A 265 11.56 -22.45 11.15
N SER A 266 12.22 -21.94 10.09
CA SER A 266 11.58 -21.15 9.05
C SER A 266 10.54 -21.98 8.28
N ALA A 267 10.88 -23.22 7.92
CA ALA A 267 9.96 -24.15 7.25
C ALA A 267 8.77 -24.52 8.13
N GLN A 268 9.00 -24.85 9.41
CA GLN A 268 7.92 -25.17 10.35
C GLN A 268 7.00 -23.96 10.53
N SER A 269 7.55 -22.76 10.71
CA SER A 269 6.78 -21.53 10.86
C SER A 269 5.98 -21.20 9.59
N LEU A 270 6.57 -21.39 8.41
CA LEU A 270 5.93 -21.18 7.11
C LEU A 270 4.72 -22.10 6.90
N ILE A 271 4.85 -23.40 7.17
CA ILE A 271 3.79 -24.38 6.93
C ILE A 271 2.73 -24.37 8.03
N SER A 272 3.16 -24.35 9.30
CA SER A 272 2.26 -24.27 10.45
C SER A 272 1.51 -22.94 10.51
N ARG A 273 2.04 -21.90 9.85
CA ARG A 273 1.52 -20.52 9.91
C ARG A 273 1.62 -19.91 11.30
N ILE A 274 2.60 -20.33 12.09
CA ILE A 274 2.92 -19.75 13.39
C ILE A 274 4.22 -18.98 13.28
N GLY A 275 4.23 -17.75 13.77
CA GLY A 275 5.38 -16.84 13.62
C GLY A 275 5.36 -16.05 12.32
N ARG A 276 6.23 -15.03 12.24
CA ARG A 276 6.38 -14.16 11.07
C ARG A 276 7.67 -14.51 10.35
N VAL A 277 7.55 -15.02 9.12
CA VAL A 277 8.68 -15.41 8.29
C VAL A 277 8.65 -14.61 6.99
N GLU A 278 9.59 -13.68 6.83
CA GLU A 278 9.64 -12.76 5.69
C GLU A 278 10.51 -13.31 4.56
N LEU A 279 10.04 -14.35 3.86
CA LEU A 279 10.81 -15.01 2.78
C LEU A 279 10.23 -14.81 1.38
N TYR A 280 9.02 -14.26 1.26
CA TYR A 280 8.43 -13.94 -0.04
C TYR A 280 9.16 -12.77 -0.69
N ASN A 281 9.80 -13.03 -1.85
CA ASN A 281 10.64 -12.05 -2.56
C ASN A 281 11.76 -11.42 -1.71
N ILE A 282 12.21 -12.10 -0.66
CA ILE A 282 13.28 -11.63 0.22
C ILE A 282 14.24 -12.77 0.48
N CYS A 283 15.54 -12.51 0.30
CA CYS A 283 16.62 -13.37 0.77
C CYS A 283 17.38 -12.66 1.90
N HIS A 284 17.53 -13.34 3.03
CA HIS A 284 18.28 -12.88 4.19
C HIS A 284 19.74 -13.26 4.01
N ILE A 285 20.63 -12.28 4.11
CA ILE A 285 22.07 -12.49 3.94
C ILE A 285 22.76 -12.14 5.26
N HIS A 286 23.48 -13.12 5.82
CA HIS A 286 24.25 -13.00 7.06
C HIS A 286 25.73 -13.12 6.72
N ALA A 287 26.56 -12.12 7.06
CA ALA A 287 27.99 -12.15 6.78
C ALA A 287 28.79 -11.61 7.98
N GLY A 288 29.40 -12.50 8.76
CA GLY A 288 29.98 -12.15 10.07
C GLY A 288 28.93 -11.48 10.98
N ASP A 289 29.21 -10.27 11.45
CA ASP A 289 28.29 -9.48 12.27
C ASP A 289 27.30 -8.62 11.44
N SER A 290 27.35 -8.70 10.11
CA SER A 290 26.47 -7.94 9.21
C SER A 290 25.25 -8.75 8.75
N TYR A 291 24.15 -8.03 8.54
CA TYR A 291 22.88 -8.57 8.08
C TYR A 291 22.27 -7.64 7.04
N GLU A 292 21.84 -8.19 5.91
CA GLU A 292 21.09 -7.46 4.89
C GLU A 292 19.90 -8.27 4.35
N LYS A 293 18.94 -7.55 3.76
CA LYS A 293 17.80 -8.14 3.03
C LYS A 293 17.96 -7.85 1.55
N LEU A 294 18.12 -8.89 0.74
CA LEU A 294 18.05 -8.78 -0.71
C LEU A 294 16.59 -8.87 -1.16
N ASN A 295 16.02 -7.75 -1.57
CA ASN A 295 14.68 -7.69 -2.15
C ASN A 295 14.70 -8.14 -3.61
N LEU A 296 13.78 -9.04 -3.96
CA LEU A 296 13.68 -9.65 -5.28
C LEU A 296 12.49 -9.07 -6.07
N ALA A 297 12.64 -9.10 -7.39
CA ALA A 297 11.59 -8.72 -8.32
C ALA A 297 11.63 -9.64 -9.55
N ARG A 298 10.47 -9.89 -10.16
CA ARG A 298 10.38 -10.56 -11.47
C ARG A 298 11.05 -9.66 -12.52
N LEU A 299 12.09 -10.11 -13.21
CA LEU A 299 12.87 -9.23 -14.09
C LEU A 299 12.43 -9.31 -15.57
N PRO A 300 12.36 -8.18 -16.28
CA PRO A 300 12.29 -8.16 -17.74
C PRO A 300 13.39 -9.03 -18.38
N GLY A 301 13.01 -9.72 -19.46
CA GLY A 301 13.82 -10.70 -20.17
C GLY A 301 13.86 -12.08 -19.51
N SER A 302 13.09 -12.33 -18.45
CA SER A 302 13.00 -13.67 -17.83
C SER A 302 11.72 -14.39 -18.26
N GLU A 303 11.85 -15.45 -19.05
CA GLU A 303 10.73 -16.33 -19.43
C GLU A 303 10.12 -17.03 -18.22
N ALA A 304 10.95 -17.55 -17.30
CA ALA A 304 10.50 -18.21 -16.08
C ALA A 304 9.67 -17.27 -15.18
N ALA A 305 9.94 -15.97 -15.23
CA ALA A 305 9.15 -14.96 -14.54
C ALA A 305 7.98 -14.44 -15.37
N GLY A 306 7.69 -14.94 -16.57
CA GLY A 306 6.62 -14.46 -17.45
C GLY A 306 6.84 -13.03 -18.00
N LEU A 307 8.11 -12.61 -18.13
CA LEU A 307 8.53 -11.31 -18.66
C LEU A 307 9.55 -11.44 -19.79
N GLY A 308 9.59 -12.59 -20.46
CA GLY A 308 10.50 -12.85 -21.59
C GLY A 308 10.20 -11.98 -22.82
N HIS A 309 8.96 -11.51 -22.97
CA HIS A 309 8.50 -10.68 -24.09
C HIS A 309 8.96 -9.23 -24.02
N VAL A 310 9.60 -8.80 -22.93
CA VAL A 310 9.98 -7.41 -22.69
C VAL A 310 11.41 -7.31 -22.18
N SER A 311 12.21 -6.44 -22.79
CA SER A 311 13.58 -6.16 -22.35
C SER A 311 13.62 -5.13 -21.21
N PRO A 312 14.72 -5.01 -20.47
CA PRO A 312 14.93 -3.88 -19.57
C PRO A 312 14.81 -2.55 -20.32
N PRO A 313 14.23 -1.50 -19.71
CA PRO A 313 14.13 -0.17 -20.31
C PRO A 313 15.52 0.44 -20.49
N GLY A 314 15.73 1.20 -21.57
CA GLY A 314 17.03 1.78 -21.90
C GLY A 314 17.53 2.78 -20.85
N SER A 315 16.62 3.49 -20.20
CA SER A 315 16.90 4.45 -19.13
C SER A 315 17.11 3.81 -17.74
N ASP A 316 16.81 2.52 -17.58
CA ASP A 316 16.99 1.78 -16.33
C ASP A 316 17.42 0.32 -16.63
N PRO A 317 18.63 0.11 -17.20
CA PRO A 317 19.08 -1.21 -17.66
C PRO A 317 19.25 -2.23 -16.52
N HIS A 318 19.36 -1.75 -15.28
CA HIS A 318 19.47 -2.58 -14.08
C HIS A 318 18.16 -2.70 -13.30
N ASN A 319 17.03 -2.25 -13.87
CA ASN A 319 15.69 -2.34 -13.29
C ASN A 319 15.61 -1.81 -11.84
N VAL A 320 16.37 -0.76 -11.51
CA VAL A 320 16.40 -0.16 -10.16
C VAL A 320 15.01 0.33 -9.78
N VAL A 321 14.31 1.02 -10.68
CA VAL A 321 12.96 1.57 -10.40
C VAL A 321 11.98 0.44 -10.13
N TRP A 322 12.03 -0.62 -10.94
CA TRP A 322 11.16 -1.78 -10.79
C TRP A 322 11.44 -2.58 -9.51
N ARG A 323 12.73 -2.73 -9.13
CA ARG A 323 13.11 -3.37 -7.86
C ARG A 323 12.62 -2.57 -6.66
N LEU A 324 12.79 -1.24 -6.68
CA LEU A 324 12.29 -0.37 -5.62
C LEU A 324 10.75 -0.41 -5.56
N HIS A 325 10.07 -0.46 -6.71
CA HIS A 325 8.63 -0.66 -6.75
C HIS A 325 8.22 -1.96 -6.06
N ASN A 326 8.85 -3.10 -6.39
CA ASN A 326 8.52 -4.40 -5.78
C ASN A 326 8.87 -4.44 -4.30
N ALA A 327 10.03 -3.92 -3.89
CA ALA A 327 10.41 -3.87 -2.48
C ALA A 327 9.46 -2.98 -1.65
N ALA A 328 8.90 -1.93 -2.26
CA ALA A 328 7.99 -1.02 -1.58
C ALA A 328 6.52 -1.46 -1.64
N ASN A 329 6.10 -2.22 -2.66
CA ASN A 329 4.70 -2.52 -2.94
C ASN A 329 4.35 -4.02 -2.93
N GLY A 330 5.35 -4.89 -2.94
CA GLY A 330 5.17 -6.33 -2.99
C GLY A 330 4.40 -6.81 -1.76
N MET A 331 3.18 -7.27 -1.99
CA MET A 331 2.39 -7.95 -0.99
C MET A 331 2.50 -9.45 -1.18
N ALA A 332 2.62 -10.18 -0.07
CA ALA A 332 2.59 -11.63 -0.11
C ALA A 332 1.24 -12.11 -0.67
N PRO A 333 1.21 -13.23 -1.42
CA PRO A 333 -0.03 -13.85 -1.88
C PRO A 333 -0.93 -14.20 -0.71
N ARG A 334 -2.23 -14.38 -0.94
CA ARG A 334 -3.21 -14.61 0.15
C ARG A 334 -2.86 -15.80 1.02
N GLU A 335 -2.36 -16.87 0.41
CA GLU A 335 -1.86 -18.02 1.12
C GLU A 335 -0.73 -17.69 2.10
N LEU A 336 -0.03 -16.57 1.96
CA LEU A 336 1.00 -16.00 2.85
C LEU A 336 0.54 -14.80 3.69
N GLN A 337 -0.71 -14.35 3.52
CA GLN A 337 -1.25 -13.25 4.31
C GLN A 337 -1.53 -13.64 5.75
N VAL A 338 -1.45 -12.63 6.60
CA VAL A 338 -1.57 -12.76 8.04
C VAL A 338 -2.72 -11.87 8.51
N PRO A 339 -3.88 -12.45 8.93
CA PRO A 339 -5.04 -11.67 9.36
C PRO A 339 -4.74 -10.65 10.47
N ARG A 340 -3.75 -10.90 11.33
CA ARG A 340 -3.35 -9.94 12.38
C ARG A 340 -2.87 -8.59 11.84
N ASP A 341 -2.32 -8.51 10.63
CA ASP A 341 -1.83 -7.25 10.06
C ASP A 341 -2.98 -6.26 9.78
N HIS A 342 -4.21 -6.74 9.60
CA HIS A 342 -5.41 -5.91 9.49
C HIS A 342 -5.70 -5.15 10.78
N GLN A 343 -5.50 -5.80 11.93
CA GLN A 343 -5.77 -5.21 13.24
C GLN A 343 -4.77 -4.11 13.60
N MET A 344 -3.58 -4.12 13.01
CA MET A 344 -2.61 -3.06 13.20
C MET A 344 -3.15 -1.70 12.72
N HIS A 345 -4.07 -1.66 11.75
CA HIS A 345 -4.77 -0.44 11.35
C HIS A 345 -5.57 0.23 12.50
N TYR A 346 -6.03 -0.55 13.47
CA TYR A 346 -6.78 -0.09 14.64
C TYR A 346 -5.91 0.09 15.90
N SER A 347 -4.57 -0.03 15.78
CA SER A 347 -3.67 0.32 16.88
C SER A 347 -3.89 1.76 17.33
N ALA A 348 -3.80 2.01 18.64
CA ALA A 348 -3.99 3.34 19.23
C ALA A 348 -3.10 4.40 18.59
N SER A 349 -1.86 4.02 18.23
CA SER A 349 -0.89 4.86 17.52
C SER A 349 -1.34 5.27 16.12
N ASN A 350 -2.06 4.40 15.39
CA ASN A 350 -2.56 4.72 14.06
C ASN A 350 -3.79 5.66 14.11
N ILE A 351 -4.65 5.50 15.12
CA ILE A 351 -5.78 6.39 15.37
C ILE A 351 -5.29 7.78 15.81
N SER A 352 -4.28 7.86 16.68
CA SER A 352 -3.70 9.14 17.12
C SER A 352 -2.99 9.87 15.97
N THR A 353 -2.23 9.14 15.13
CA THR A 353 -1.53 9.70 13.96
C THR A 353 -2.51 10.29 12.94
N ALA A 354 -3.65 9.65 12.70
CA ALA A 354 -4.67 10.18 11.79
C ALA A 354 -5.36 11.46 12.30
N ARG A 355 -5.36 11.69 13.63
CA ARG A 355 -5.95 12.88 14.26
C ARG A 355 -4.96 14.04 14.42
N GLU A 356 -3.67 13.79 14.18
CA GLU A 356 -2.63 14.81 14.30
C GLU A 356 -2.80 15.86 13.20
N ARG A 357 -2.99 17.12 13.58
CA ARG A 357 -3.08 18.23 12.61
C ARG A 357 -1.69 18.56 12.05
N PRO A 358 -1.58 18.99 10.78
CA PRO A 358 -0.33 19.50 10.25
C PRO A 358 0.16 20.71 11.06
N ALA A 359 1.47 20.79 11.29
CA ALA A 359 2.09 21.98 11.87
C ALA A 359 2.07 23.13 10.85
N PRO A 360 1.92 24.39 11.29
CA PRO A 360 2.10 25.54 10.42
C PRO A 360 3.57 25.68 10.00
N HIS A 361 3.83 26.48 8.96
CA HIS A 361 5.20 26.86 8.64
C HIS A 361 5.74 27.82 9.71
N HIS A 362 6.52 27.29 10.66
CA HIS A 362 7.07 28.09 11.75
C HIS A 362 7.93 29.25 11.22
N GLY A 363 7.64 30.46 11.68
CA GLY A 363 8.33 31.69 11.24
C GLY A 363 7.79 32.30 9.94
N ALA A 364 6.81 31.68 9.29
CA ALA A 364 6.10 32.30 8.17
C ALA A 364 5.16 33.41 8.64
N THR A 365 4.87 34.36 7.74
CA THR A 365 3.91 35.44 8.02
C THR A 365 2.51 34.99 7.59
N PRO A 366 1.53 34.85 8.50
CA PRO A 366 0.16 34.47 8.14
C PRO A 366 -0.50 35.55 7.26
N PHE A 367 -1.19 35.12 6.22
CA PHE A 367 -1.98 35.93 5.31
C PHE A 367 -3.38 35.31 5.21
N ALA A 368 -4.40 36.05 5.64
CA ALA A 368 -5.79 35.59 5.60
C ALA A 368 -6.28 35.52 4.15
N LEU A 369 -6.91 34.40 3.78
CA LEU A 369 -7.62 34.31 2.51
C LEU A 369 -8.98 35.02 2.62
N PRO A 370 -9.45 35.68 1.54
CA PRO A 370 -10.81 36.22 1.49
C PRO A 370 -11.84 35.07 1.40
N ASP A 371 -13.11 35.44 1.50
CA ASP A 371 -14.20 34.49 1.25
C ASP A 371 -14.09 33.85 -0.14
N GLU A 372 -14.41 32.56 -0.17
CA GLU A 372 -14.35 31.74 -1.37
C GLU A 372 -15.32 32.23 -2.45
N ARG A 373 -14.90 32.14 -3.71
CA ARG A 373 -15.85 32.25 -4.81
C ARG A 373 -16.74 31.00 -4.81
N PRO A 374 -18.08 31.14 -4.68
CA PRO A 374 -18.97 29.98 -4.67
C PRO A 374 -18.86 29.17 -5.96
N LEU A 375 -18.83 27.85 -5.87
CA LEU A 375 -18.89 26.95 -7.04
C LEU A 375 -20.27 26.92 -7.72
N SER A 376 -21.27 27.60 -7.14
CA SER A 376 -22.53 27.90 -7.84
C SER A 376 -22.36 28.98 -8.90
N ASN A 377 -21.26 29.74 -8.88
CA ASN A 377 -20.94 30.75 -9.88
C ASN A 377 -20.39 30.11 -11.15
N ARG A 378 -21.29 29.87 -12.12
CA ARG A 378 -20.98 29.25 -13.40
C ARG A 378 -20.35 30.20 -14.43
N THR A 379 -20.19 31.49 -14.14
CA THR A 379 -19.56 32.41 -15.10
C THR A 379 -18.05 32.23 -15.06
N GLY A 380 -17.52 31.38 -15.94
CA GLY A 380 -16.09 31.36 -16.23
C GLY A 380 -15.68 32.67 -16.89
N ASN A 381 -14.99 33.53 -16.15
CA ASN A 381 -14.47 34.81 -16.67
C ASN A 381 -12.96 34.76 -16.92
N GLY A 382 -12.33 33.59 -16.74
CA GLY A 382 -10.89 33.38 -16.92
C GLY A 382 -10.01 34.15 -15.93
N ARG A 383 -10.59 34.87 -14.96
CA ARG A 383 -9.86 35.77 -14.06
C ARG A 383 -9.35 35.02 -12.84
N ILE A 384 -8.04 35.13 -12.60
CA ILE A 384 -7.37 34.59 -11.42
C ILE A 384 -7.32 35.68 -10.35
N ASP A 385 -7.95 35.43 -9.21
CA ASP A 385 -7.92 36.29 -8.03
C ASP A 385 -7.95 35.46 -6.73
N LEU A 386 -7.75 36.13 -5.59
CA LEU A 386 -7.68 35.48 -4.28
C LEU A 386 -8.93 34.65 -3.92
N PRO A 387 -10.19 35.10 -4.17
CA PRO A 387 -11.37 34.27 -3.93
C PRO A 387 -11.39 32.96 -4.73
N VAL A 388 -10.96 32.98 -5.99
CA VAL A 388 -10.83 31.75 -6.80
C VAL A 388 -9.75 30.82 -6.23
N LEU A 389 -8.58 31.38 -5.89
CA LEU A 389 -7.50 30.61 -5.28
C LEU A 389 -7.92 30.01 -3.93
N ALA A 390 -8.68 30.75 -3.11
CA ALA A 390 -9.25 30.26 -1.86
C ALA A 390 -10.13 29.01 -2.10
N THR A 391 -11.06 29.09 -3.06
CA THR A 391 -11.90 27.95 -3.46
C THR A 391 -11.06 26.75 -3.90
N MET A 392 -10.08 26.97 -4.80
CA MET A 392 -9.20 25.89 -5.30
C MET A 392 -8.43 25.21 -4.16
N LEU A 393 -7.80 26.00 -3.27
CA LEU A 393 -7.00 25.50 -2.16
C LEU A 393 -7.86 24.73 -1.15
N ARG A 394 -9.05 25.25 -0.79
CA ARG A 394 -9.95 24.56 0.13
C ARG A 394 -10.39 23.22 -0.43
N HIS A 395 -10.89 23.18 -1.65
CA HIS A 395 -11.48 21.94 -2.14
C HIS A 395 -10.41 20.89 -2.48
N ALA A 396 -9.23 21.29 -2.96
CA ALA A 396 -8.18 20.35 -3.33
C ALA A 396 -7.48 19.69 -2.13
N VAL A 397 -7.21 20.43 -1.05
CA VAL A 397 -6.51 19.87 0.14
C VAL A 397 -7.06 20.41 1.48
N GLY A 398 -8.07 21.27 1.50
CA GLY A 398 -8.62 21.84 2.73
C GLY A 398 -9.59 20.94 3.50
N TYR A 399 -10.18 21.54 4.54
CA TYR A 399 -11.16 20.92 5.43
C TYR A 399 -12.58 21.45 5.17
N ASP A 400 -13.57 20.57 5.35
CA ASP A 400 -14.99 20.92 5.43
C ASP A 400 -15.31 21.65 6.74
N HIS A 401 -16.55 22.13 6.88
CA HIS A 401 -17.01 22.80 8.11
C HIS A 401 -17.03 21.89 9.35
N ALA A 402 -16.98 20.57 9.18
CA ALA A 402 -16.90 19.59 10.26
C ALA A 402 -15.45 19.22 10.63
N GLY A 403 -14.45 19.87 10.03
CA GLY A 403 -13.03 19.64 10.30
C GLY A 403 -12.47 18.36 9.68
N ARG A 404 -13.06 17.85 8.60
CA ARG A 404 -12.60 16.67 7.84
C ARG A 404 -12.01 17.10 6.49
N ARG A 405 -10.91 16.47 6.05
CA ARG A 405 -10.33 16.74 4.72
C ARG A 405 -11.35 16.42 3.63
N ILE A 406 -11.47 17.31 2.65
CA ILE A 406 -12.40 17.18 1.52
C ILE A 406 -11.91 16.10 0.55
N ALA A 407 -10.67 16.24 0.08
CA ALA A 407 -10.02 15.23 -0.75
C ALA A 407 -9.70 13.96 0.07
N PRO A 408 -9.93 12.76 -0.49
CA PRO A 408 -9.49 11.52 0.15
C PRO A 408 -7.96 11.46 0.22
N SER A 409 -7.46 10.68 1.20
CA SER A 409 -6.03 10.44 1.40
C SER A 409 -5.82 9.05 1.98
N ALA A 410 -4.66 8.44 1.73
CA ALA A 410 -4.32 7.14 2.28
C ALA A 410 -4.44 7.12 3.81
N GLY A 411 -5.31 6.24 4.33
CA GLY A 411 -5.55 6.10 5.77
C GLY A 411 -6.12 7.33 6.47
N GLY A 412 -6.62 8.33 5.73
CA GLY A 412 -7.11 9.59 6.28
C GLY A 412 -6.02 10.51 6.82
N LEU A 413 -4.76 10.33 6.41
CA LEU A 413 -3.61 11.06 6.96
C LEU A 413 -3.45 12.49 6.42
N GLY A 414 -4.06 12.80 5.28
CA GLY A 414 -4.00 14.13 4.66
C GLY A 414 -2.57 14.57 4.32
N SER A 415 -1.80 13.70 3.65
CA SER A 415 -0.38 13.95 3.37
C SER A 415 -0.15 15.02 2.31
N ALA A 416 -1.10 15.22 1.39
CA ALA A 416 -1.03 16.24 0.36
C ALA A 416 -1.18 17.67 0.93
N ASN A 417 -0.26 18.53 0.51
CA ASN A 417 -0.21 19.97 0.80
C ASN A 417 -0.02 20.75 -0.49
N LEU A 418 -0.41 22.03 -0.47
CA LEU A 418 -0.26 22.94 -1.60
C LEU A 418 0.59 24.14 -1.22
N TYR A 419 1.45 24.52 -2.16
CA TYR A 419 2.18 25.78 -2.18
C TYR A 419 1.76 26.54 -3.42
N LEU A 420 1.89 27.86 -3.39
CA LEU A 420 1.67 28.70 -4.57
C LEU A 420 2.77 29.75 -4.71
N VAL A 421 3.11 30.05 -5.96
CA VAL A 421 3.93 31.21 -6.34
C VAL A 421 3.05 32.17 -7.14
N ALA A 422 2.75 33.33 -6.56
CA ALA A 422 1.91 34.35 -7.19
C ALA A 422 2.78 35.36 -7.95
N ARG A 423 2.73 35.35 -9.28
CA ARG A 423 3.43 36.33 -10.13
C ARG A 423 2.58 37.55 -10.47
N ASP A 424 1.29 37.32 -10.70
CA ASP A 424 0.33 38.36 -11.04
C ASP A 424 -1.05 38.02 -10.45
N VAL A 425 -1.20 38.26 -9.14
CA VAL A 425 -2.44 38.08 -8.39
C VAL A 425 -2.70 39.34 -7.56
N PRO A 426 -3.83 40.04 -7.76
CA PRO A 426 -4.19 41.18 -6.94
C PRO A 426 -4.21 40.81 -5.44
N GLY A 427 -3.49 41.59 -4.63
CA GLY A 427 -3.40 41.39 -3.17
C GLY A 427 -2.19 40.60 -2.69
N LEU A 428 -1.37 40.03 -3.59
CA LEU A 428 -0.10 39.38 -3.25
C LEU A 428 1.09 40.06 -3.95
N PRO A 429 2.26 40.16 -3.30
CA PRO A 429 3.49 40.60 -3.96
C PRO A 429 3.83 39.71 -5.16
N ARG A 430 4.39 40.29 -6.23
CA ARG A 430 4.94 39.51 -7.34
C ARG A 430 6.03 38.58 -6.85
N GLY A 431 5.96 37.32 -7.26
CA GLY A 431 6.87 36.26 -6.85
C GLY A 431 6.58 35.72 -5.45
N ALA A 432 5.47 36.10 -4.79
CA ALA A 432 5.17 35.64 -3.44
C ALA A 432 5.04 34.11 -3.38
N ILE A 433 5.88 33.49 -2.57
CA ILE A 433 5.85 32.07 -2.24
C ILE A 433 4.99 31.92 -0.97
N CYS A 434 3.91 31.15 -1.06
CA CYS A 434 3.03 30.87 0.07
C CYS A 434 2.79 29.37 0.23
N HIS A 435 2.75 28.91 1.47
CA HIS A 435 2.24 27.60 1.84
C HIS A 435 0.75 27.72 2.21
N TYR A 436 -0.12 26.84 1.73
CA TYR A 436 -1.52 26.83 2.16
C TYR A 436 -1.68 26.04 3.46
N TYR A 437 -1.90 26.76 4.56
CA TYR A 437 -2.18 26.15 5.86
C TYR A 437 -3.65 25.77 5.96
N ALA A 438 -3.94 24.53 5.55
CA ALA A 438 -5.29 23.97 5.46
C ALA A 438 -6.13 24.07 6.75
N PRO A 439 -5.60 23.82 7.97
CA PRO A 439 -6.41 23.84 9.19
C PRO A 439 -7.13 25.16 9.47
N ASP A 440 -6.50 26.28 9.12
CA ASP A 440 -7.07 27.63 9.37
C ASP A 440 -7.46 28.34 8.06
N HIS A 441 -7.49 27.63 6.94
CA HIS A 441 -7.80 28.17 5.61
C HIS A 441 -7.07 29.50 5.33
N ARG A 442 -5.75 29.49 5.42
CA ARG A 442 -4.91 30.69 5.21
C ARG A 442 -3.66 30.38 4.40
N LEU A 443 -2.95 31.44 4.00
CA LEU A 443 -1.61 31.35 3.42
C LEU A 443 -0.57 31.66 4.49
N ASP A 444 0.50 30.88 4.53
CA ASP A 444 1.72 31.17 5.28
C ASP A 444 2.74 31.72 4.26
N TYR A 445 3.01 33.02 4.29
CA TYR A 445 3.95 33.69 3.38
C TYR A 445 5.40 33.36 3.74
N LEU A 446 6.14 32.82 2.76
CA LEU A 446 7.50 32.31 2.92
C LEU A 446 8.57 33.24 2.32
N GLY A 447 8.19 34.20 1.48
CA GLY A 447 9.11 35.14 0.82
C GLY A 447 8.76 35.36 -0.65
N THR A 448 9.71 35.88 -1.42
CA THR A 448 9.58 36.07 -2.88
C THR A 448 10.62 35.28 -3.65
N VAL A 449 10.32 34.96 -4.90
CA VAL A 449 11.23 34.35 -5.89
C VAL A 449 11.26 35.18 -7.17
N THR A 450 12.40 35.24 -7.85
CA THR A 450 12.48 35.91 -9.16
C THR A 450 11.96 35.01 -10.29
N ASP A 451 11.66 35.62 -11.45
CA ASP A 451 11.24 34.87 -12.63
C ASP A 451 12.36 33.93 -13.12
N GLU A 452 13.63 34.34 -13.04
CA GLU A 452 14.78 33.51 -13.45
C GLU A 452 14.95 32.27 -12.56
N GLU A 453 14.83 32.44 -11.25
CA GLU A 453 14.89 31.34 -10.28
C GLU A 453 13.73 30.36 -10.51
N LEU A 454 12.52 30.88 -10.69
CA LEU A 454 11.33 30.07 -10.91
C LEU A 454 11.40 29.33 -12.25
N SER A 455 11.81 30.00 -13.33
CA SER A 455 11.95 29.38 -14.66
C SER A 455 13.04 28.31 -14.65
N GLY A 456 14.14 28.56 -13.94
CA GLY A 456 15.20 27.57 -13.71
C GLY A 456 14.74 26.34 -12.93
N ALA A 457 13.88 26.51 -11.91
CA ALA A 457 13.30 25.40 -11.16
C ALA A 457 12.27 24.60 -11.97
N LEU A 458 11.51 25.26 -12.85
CA LEU A 458 10.54 24.61 -13.73
C LEU A 458 11.14 24.00 -15.00
N GLY A 459 12.39 24.35 -15.35
CA GLY A 459 13.01 23.96 -16.61
C GLY A 459 12.36 24.62 -17.83
N THR A 460 11.89 25.87 -17.69
CA THR A 460 11.20 26.63 -18.74
C THR A 460 11.81 28.03 -18.91
N LEU A 461 11.29 28.81 -19.86
CA LEU A 461 11.71 30.20 -20.06
C LEU A 461 10.87 31.14 -19.18
N ALA A 462 11.47 32.26 -18.72
CA ALA A 462 10.78 33.23 -17.86
C ALA A 462 9.48 33.79 -18.48
N GLN A 463 9.45 33.92 -19.81
CA GLN A 463 8.27 34.35 -20.58
C GLN A 463 7.12 33.32 -20.60
N ASP A 464 7.42 32.04 -20.33
CA ASP A 464 6.47 30.92 -20.31
C ASP A 464 6.01 30.58 -18.88
N LEU A 465 6.35 31.45 -17.91
CA LEU A 465 5.90 31.33 -16.54
C LEU A 465 4.41 31.71 -16.43
N PRO A 466 3.64 30.97 -15.62
CA PRO A 466 2.22 31.24 -15.43
C PRO A 466 2.00 32.47 -14.54
N ARG A 467 0.76 32.97 -14.45
CA ARG A 467 0.39 34.03 -13.49
C ARG A 467 0.43 33.52 -12.05
N VAL A 468 0.06 32.27 -11.85
CA VAL A 468 0.17 31.55 -10.58
C VAL A 468 0.72 30.17 -10.84
N LEU A 469 1.69 29.72 -10.04
CA LEU A 469 2.11 28.33 -10.00
C LEU A 469 1.55 27.67 -8.74
N LEU A 470 0.83 26.57 -8.87
CA LEU A 470 0.44 25.69 -7.76
C LEU A 470 1.38 24.50 -7.71
N ILE A 471 1.92 24.19 -6.54
CA ILE A 471 2.85 23.07 -6.33
C ILE A 471 2.26 22.12 -5.31
N GLY A 472 2.09 20.86 -5.71
CA GLY A 472 1.74 19.78 -4.79
C GLY A 472 2.99 19.24 -4.12
N ALA A 473 2.93 19.08 -2.80
CA ALA A 473 3.94 18.39 -2.03
C ALA A 473 3.29 17.50 -0.97
N SER A 474 3.87 16.33 -0.73
CA SER A 474 3.39 15.40 0.30
C SER A 474 4.31 15.41 1.50
N ASP A 475 3.73 15.48 2.70
CA ASP A 475 4.42 15.16 3.95
C ASP A 475 4.43 13.64 4.13
N THR A 476 5.61 13.04 4.12
CA THR A 476 5.77 11.58 4.23
C THR A 476 6.02 11.12 5.65
N ASP A 477 6.22 11.99 6.64
CA ASP A 477 6.53 11.55 8.01
C ASP A 477 5.40 10.70 8.57
N LYS A 478 4.14 11.14 8.38
CA LYS A 478 2.96 10.41 8.85
C LYS A 478 2.70 9.15 8.04
N THR A 479 2.88 9.21 6.72
CA THR A 479 2.63 8.06 5.85
C THR A 479 3.72 7.01 6.01
N GLN A 480 4.98 7.36 6.22
CA GLN A 480 6.09 6.43 6.51
C GLN A 480 5.90 5.76 7.88
N LYS A 481 5.50 6.51 8.92
CA LYS A 481 5.17 5.91 10.23
C LYS A 481 4.10 4.82 10.14
N LYS A 482 3.12 4.97 9.25
CA LYS A 482 2.00 4.04 9.09
C LYS A 482 2.22 2.95 8.03
N TYR A 483 2.93 3.28 6.94
CA TYR A 483 3.01 2.48 5.72
C TYR A 483 4.44 2.20 5.25
N ASN A 484 5.46 2.65 6.00
CA ASN A 484 6.87 2.46 5.68
C ASN A 484 7.17 2.86 4.21
N ASN A 485 7.71 1.94 3.40
CA ASN A 485 8.10 2.21 2.01
C ASN A 485 6.92 2.51 1.06
N PHE A 486 5.67 2.10 1.39
CA PHE A 486 4.48 2.45 0.59
C PHE A 486 4.18 3.96 0.61
N ALA A 487 4.76 4.71 1.55
CA ALA A 487 4.54 6.15 1.70
C ALA A 487 4.81 6.94 0.41
N PHE A 488 5.81 6.54 -0.38
CA PHE A 488 6.09 7.19 -1.66
C PHE A 488 4.91 7.07 -2.63
N ARG A 489 4.31 5.89 -2.74
CA ARG A 489 3.16 5.66 -3.62
C ARG A 489 1.96 6.48 -3.17
N PHE A 490 1.65 6.46 -1.88
CA PHE A 490 0.54 7.25 -1.33
C PHE A 490 0.75 8.75 -1.48
N ALA A 491 1.98 9.24 -1.35
CA ALA A 491 2.31 10.63 -1.61
C ALA A 491 1.94 11.06 -3.04
N GLN A 492 2.24 10.22 -4.04
CA GLN A 492 1.88 10.51 -5.43
C GLN A 492 0.37 10.39 -5.68
N LEU A 493 -0.28 9.36 -5.12
CA LEU A 493 -1.72 9.15 -5.27
C LEU A 493 -2.52 10.30 -4.67
N ASP A 494 -2.23 10.70 -3.43
CA ASP A 494 -2.94 11.75 -2.71
C ASP A 494 -2.76 13.11 -3.41
N CYS A 495 -1.54 13.42 -3.86
CA CYS A 495 -1.32 14.62 -4.68
C CYS A 495 -1.95 14.53 -6.07
N GLY A 496 -2.07 13.33 -6.65
CA GLY A 496 -2.79 13.08 -7.89
C GLY A 496 -4.27 13.44 -7.77
N VAL A 497 -4.91 13.03 -6.66
CA VAL A 497 -6.29 13.42 -6.32
C VAL A 497 -6.42 14.94 -6.22
N ALA A 498 -5.53 15.59 -5.46
CA ALA A 498 -5.53 17.05 -5.32
C ALA A 498 -5.38 17.74 -6.68
N ARG A 499 -4.49 17.24 -7.55
CA ARG A 499 -4.30 17.74 -8.91
C ARG A 499 -5.57 17.62 -9.76
N ALA A 500 -6.27 16.49 -9.71
CA ALA A 500 -7.54 16.34 -10.43
C ALA A 500 -8.60 17.35 -9.96
N TYR A 501 -8.68 17.62 -8.65
CA TYR A 501 -9.62 18.61 -8.12
C TYR A 501 -9.25 20.03 -8.59
N LEU A 502 -7.95 20.38 -8.57
CA LEU A 502 -7.48 21.66 -9.12
C LEU A 502 -7.83 21.80 -10.61
N THR A 503 -7.59 20.76 -11.42
CA THR A 503 -7.94 20.75 -12.85
C THR A 503 -9.44 20.90 -13.07
N GLY A 504 -10.26 20.18 -12.30
CA GLY A 504 -11.72 20.28 -12.40
C GLY A 504 -12.26 21.67 -12.02
N ILE A 505 -11.74 22.26 -10.93
CA ILE A 505 -12.14 23.61 -10.50
C ILE A 505 -11.63 24.68 -11.47
N ALA A 506 -10.43 24.51 -12.04
CA ALA A 506 -9.92 25.38 -13.08
C ALA A 506 -10.83 25.35 -14.32
N GLY A 507 -11.25 24.17 -14.77
CA GLY A 507 -12.22 24.02 -15.86
C GLY A 507 -13.57 24.67 -15.54
N HIS A 508 -14.09 24.51 -14.32
CA HIS A 508 -15.33 25.16 -13.87
C HIS A 508 -15.28 26.69 -13.97
N PHE A 509 -14.15 27.31 -13.61
CA PHE A 509 -13.97 28.76 -13.72
C PHE A 509 -13.42 29.23 -15.08
N GLY A 510 -13.25 28.32 -16.05
CA GLY A 510 -12.68 28.62 -17.36
C GLY A 510 -11.24 29.12 -17.31
N LEU A 511 -10.45 28.67 -16.34
CA LEU A 511 -9.06 29.06 -16.16
C LEU A 511 -8.14 28.24 -17.07
N PRO A 512 -7.26 28.89 -17.85
CA PRO A 512 -6.16 28.20 -18.52
C PRO A 512 -5.23 27.54 -17.51
N MET A 513 -4.89 26.27 -17.72
CA MET A 513 -3.99 25.51 -16.86
C MET A 513 -2.91 24.80 -17.68
N ARG A 514 -1.71 24.69 -17.10
CA ARG A 514 -0.56 24.01 -17.71
C ARG A 514 0.20 23.20 -16.66
N ASP A 515 0.50 21.94 -16.96
CA ASP A 515 1.40 21.13 -16.14
C ASP A 515 2.87 21.34 -16.50
N TYR A 516 3.74 21.23 -15.49
CA TYR A 516 5.19 21.35 -15.63
C TYR A 516 5.86 20.01 -15.27
N PRO A 517 5.79 18.97 -16.13
CA PRO A 517 6.39 17.67 -15.86
C PRO A 517 7.92 17.72 -15.77
N GLY A 518 8.57 18.75 -16.32
CA GLY A 518 10.02 19.01 -16.26
C GLY A 518 10.52 19.70 -14.98
N LEU A 519 9.64 19.90 -13.97
CA LEU A 519 10.00 20.47 -12.68
C LEU A 519 11.22 19.78 -12.05
N ARG A 520 12.20 20.58 -11.62
CA ARG A 520 13.38 20.15 -10.88
C ARG A 520 13.08 20.12 -9.39
N ASP A 521 12.73 18.95 -8.88
CA ASP A 521 12.20 18.75 -7.53
C ASP A 521 13.08 19.35 -6.42
N ARG A 522 14.40 19.13 -6.50
CA ARG A 522 15.34 19.65 -5.49
C ARG A 522 15.41 21.17 -5.50
N SER A 523 15.45 21.77 -6.68
CA SER A 523 15.45 23.24 -6.84
C SER A 523 14.14 23.81 -6.31
N MET A 524 13.00 23.20 -6.66
CA MET A 524 11.70 23.64 -6.17
C MET A 524 11.58 23.47 -4.64
N ALA A 525 12.03 22.34 -4.09
CA ALA A 525 12.01 22.13 -2.64
C ALA A 525 12.83 23.18 -1.88
N LEU A 526 13.99 23.58 -2.42
CA LEU A 526 14.79 24.68 -1.86
C LEU A 526 14.04 26.02 -1.92
N LEU A 527 13.42 26.35 -3.05
CA LEU A 527 12.61 27.58 -3.19
C LEU A 527 11.44 27.61 -2.21
N LEU A 528 10.79 26.46 -2.01
CA LEU A 528 9.68 26.29 -1.09
C LEU A 528 10.10 26.14 0.38
N ARG A 529 11.41 26.17 0.68
CA ARG A 529 12.00 26.00 2.01
C ARG A 529 11.61 24.67 2.69
N LEU A 530 11.43 23.61 1.90
CA LEU A 530 11.10 22.29 2.42
C LEU A 530 12.34 21.60 3.00
N GLY A 531 12.14 20.80 4.04
CA GLY A 531 13.19 19.95 4.60
C GLY A 531 13.59 18.86 3.59
N ILE A 532 14.75 19.02 2.94
CA ILE A 532 15.25 18.03 1.96
C ILE A 532 15.91 16.82 2.67
N ARG A 533 16.21 16.92 3.97
CA ARG A 533 16.80 15.80 4.73
C ARG A 533 15.74 14.72 4.97
N ALA A 534 16.14 13.46 4.76
CA ALA A 534 15.36 12.26 5.06
C ALA A 534 14.00 12.08 4.32
N GLY A 535 13.70 12.88 3.30
CA GLY A 535 12.51 12.68 2.47
C GLY A 535 11.18 13.04 3.13
N GLN A 536 11.20 13.83 4.22
CA GLN A 536 10.01 14.22 4.99
C GLN A 536 8.96 14.93 4.13
N GLN A 537 9.38 15.68 3.11
CA GLN A 537 8.48 16.31 2.15
C GLN A 537 8.96 16.06 0.72
N ILE A 538 8.03 15.64 -0.14
CA ILE A 538 8.30 15.30 -1.55
C ILE A 538 7.45 16.20 -2.45
N VAL A 539 8.10 16.92 -3.37
CA VAL A 539 7.41 17.68 -4.42
C VAL A 539 6.90 16.70 -5.48
N THR A 540 5.60 16.75 -5.79
CA THR A 540 4.92 15.75 -6.63
C THR A 540 4.50 16.28 -8.00
N PHE A 541 4.00 17.51 -8.07
CA PHE A 541 3.57 18.15 -9.32
C PHE A 541 3.69 19.67 -9.22
N ALA A 542 3.75 20.33 -10.38
CA ALA A 542 3.55 21.77 -10.50
C ALA A 542 2.60 22.07 -11.65
N ALA A 543 1.61 22.92 -11.39
CA ALA A 543 0.60 23.32 -12.36
C ALA A 543 0.43 24.84 -12.36
N GLY A 544 0.61 25.46 -13.52
CA GLY A 544 0.44 26.90 -13.74
C GLY A 544 -0.98 27.27 -14.13
N LEU A 545 -1.44 28.44 -13.69
CA LEU A 545 -2.70 29.06 -14.06
C LEU A 545 -2.46 30.38 -14.82
N GLY A 546 -3.27 30.61 -15.86
CA GLY A 546 -3.36 31.87 -16.61
C GLY A 546 -2.57 31.90 -17.92
N ASP A 547 -2.83 32.94 -18.71
CA ASP A 547 -2.22 33.11 -20.03
C ASP A 547 -0.71 33.36 -19.93
N GLY A 548 0.07 32.47 -20.54
CA GLY A 548 1.53 32.58 -20.60
C GLY A 548 2.20 31.26 -21.02
N ALA A 549 2.06 30.87 -22.29
CA ALA A 549 2.97 29.93 -22.96
C ALA A 549 2.67 29.77 -24.46
N HIS A 550 3.66 30.11 -25.31
CA HIS A 550 3.78 29.57 -26.66
C HIS A 550 4.67 28.31 -26.62
N PRO A 551 4.61 27.41 -27.63
CA PRO A 551 5.61 26.37 -27.79
C PRO A 551 6.96 27.00 -28.16
N GLY A 552 7.73 27.39 -27.15
CA GLY A 552 9.14 27.74 -27.33
C GLY A 552 9.96 26.48 -27.58
N ARG A 553 10.26 26.17 -28.84
CA ARG A 553 11.48 25.41 -29.18
C ARG A 553 12.63 26.43 -29.20
N GLN A 554 13.74 26.19 -28.49
CA GLN A 554 15.07 26.17 -29.12
C GLN A 554 16.27 25.95 -28.18
N LEU A 555 17.26 25.27 -28.79
CA LEU A 555 18.72 25.38 -28.72
C LEU A 555 19.37 25.76 -27.38
N LEU A 556 20.10 24.78 -26.84
CA LEU A 556 21.17 24.96 -25.88
C LEU A 556 22.12 26.08 -26.34
N PRO A 557 22.37 27.14 -25.55
CA PRO A 557 23.50 28.02 -25.78
C PRO A 557 24.80 27.24 -25.54
N ALA A 558 25.83 27.49 -26.36
CA ALA A 558 27.19 27.03 -26.07
C ALA A 558 27.66 27.64 -24.73
N LEU A 559 27.97 26.79 -23.77
CA LEU A 559 28.38 27.19 -22.43
C LEU A 559 29.81 27.74 -22.42
N ARG A 560 30.00 28.90 -21.79
CA ARG A 560 31.32 29.42 -21.40
C ARG A 560 31.72 28.82 -20.05
N PRO A 561 33.02 28.60 -19.80
CA PRO A 561 33.48 27.97 -18.57
C PRO A 561 33.42 28.98 -17.41
N PHE A 562 32.81 28.61 -16.28
CA PHE A 562 33.36 28.69 -14.91
C PHE A 562 32.29 28.35 -13.83
N GLN A 563 32.72 27.54 -12.84
CA GLN A 563 32.14 27.23 -11.50
C GLN A 563 31.34 25.91 -11.32
N ALA A 564 31.85 25.09 -10.38
CA ALA A 564 31.60 23.65 -10.20
C ALA A 564 30.39 23.24 -9.32
N VAL A 565 29.58 24.19 -8.84
CA VAL A 565 28.28 23.89 -8.21
C VAL A 565 27.19 23.68 -9.28
N THR A 566 27.44 24.17 -10.49
CA THR A 566 26.57 24.12 -11.66
C THR A 566 26.52 22.75 -12.34
N GLN A 567 27.58 21.93 -12.26
CA GLN A 567 27.61 20.59 -12.90
C GLN A 567 26.72 19.54 -12.22
N LEU A 568 26.45 19.68 -10.92
CA LEU A 568 25.50 18.81 -10.18
C LEU A 568 24.04 19.15 -10.48
N ILE A 569 23.78 20.40 -10.90
CA ILE A 569 22.48 20.87 -11.40
C ILE A 569 22.28 20.40 -12.85
N GLU A 570 23.34 20.41 -13.68
CA GLU A 570 23.34 19.96 -15.08
C GLU A 570 23.06 18.45 -15.25
N LEU A 571 23.53 17.59 -14.34
CA LEU A 571 23.26 16.14 -14.38
C LEU A 571 21.83 15.77 -13.95
N SER A 572 21.09 16.68 -13.30
CA SER A 572 19.76 16.43 -12.74
C SER A 572 18.58 16.93 -13.60
N ALA A 573 18.85 17.37 -14.83
CA ALA A 573 17.89 17.96 -15.75
C ALA A 573 17.85 17.26 -17.13
N HIS A 574 17.99 15.93 -17.18
CA HIS A 574 18.18 15.18 -18.43
C HIS A 574 16.93 14.92 -19.29
N ASP A 575 15.72 15.23 -18.83
CA ASP A 575 14.55 15.25 -19.71
C ASP A 575 14.33 16.67 -20.22
N GLY A 576 14.54 16.87 -21.51
CA GLY A 576 14.18 18.12 -22.18
C GLY A 576 12.70 18.49 -21.98
N PRO A 577 12.31 19.75 -22.22
CA PRO A 577 10.96 20.22 -21.95
C PRO A 577 9.93 19.44 -22.78
N VAL A 578 8.92 18.87 -22.11
CA VAL A 578 7.68 18.42 -22.76
C VAL A 578 6.82 19.66 -22.96
N GLY A 579 6.73 20.14 -24.20
CA GLY A 579 6.05 21.39 -24.55
C GLY A 579 4.62 21.15 -25.01
N SER A 580 3.63 21.62 -24.25
CA SER A 580 2.31 21.99 -24.77
C SER A 580 1.94 23.38 -24.24
N PRO A 581 1.27 24.23 -25.03
CA PRO A 581 0.85 25.55 -24.58
C PRO A 581 -0.14 25.44 -23.42
N ALA A 582 -0.27 26.50 -22.62
CA ALA A 582 -1.37 26.57 -21.65
C ALA A 582 -2.69 26.50 -22.42
N MET A 583 -3.59 25.63 -21.98
CA MET A 583 -4.89 25.43 -22.63
C MET A 583 -5.99 25.68 -21.62
N ILE A 584 -7.11 26.23 -22.09
CA ILE A 584 -8.37 26.16 -21.32
C ILE A 584 -8.67 24.66 -21.17
N VAL A 585 -8.89 24.23 -19.93
CA VAL A 585 -9.26 22.85 -19.63
C VAL A 585 -10.53 22.54 -20.45
N PRO A 586 -10.46 21.59 -21.42
CA PRO A 586 -11.37 21.59 -22.56
C PRO A 586 -12.83 21.30 -22.19
N ASP A 587 -13.08 20.56 -21.10
CA ASP A 587 -14.43 20.30 -20.60
C ASP A 587 -14.49 20.47 -19.07
N PRO A 588 -15.49 21.20 -18.53
CA PRO A 588 -15.71 21.24 -17.10
C PRO A 588 -16.17 19.85 -16.62
N PRO A 589 -15.73 19.39 -15.43
CA PRO A 589 -16.05 18.06 -14.95
C PRO A 589 -17.55 17.90 -14.68
N ILE A 590 -18.11 16.69 -14.80
CA ILE A 590 -19.56 16.41 -14.63
C ILE A 590 -20.12 16.99 -13.34
N TRP A 591 -19.40 16.87 -12.22
CA TRP A 591 -19.85 17.35 -10.91
C TRP A 591 -20.13 18.86 -10.89
N SER A 592 -19.52 19.64 -11.78
CA SER A 592 -19.77 21.08 -11.89
C SER A 592 -21.18 21.42 -12.38
N MET A 593 -21.86 20.45 -13.00
CA MET A 593 -23.26 20.57 -13.44
C MET A 593 -24.25 20.37 -12.30
N ALA A 594 -23.82 19.83 -11.15
CA ALA A 594 -24.66 19.60 -10.00
C ALA A 594 -25.36 20.90 -9.53
N ALA A 595 -26.50 20.75 -8.84
CA ALA A 595 -27.23 21.87 -8.27
C ALA A 595 -26.40 22.62 -7.22
N ASP A 596 -25.63 21.88 -6.42
CA ASP A 596 -24.70 22.43 -5.43
C ASP A 596 -23.35 21.69 -5.45
N PRO A 597 -22.42 22.11 -6.33
CA PRO A 597 -21.10 21.49 -6.45
C PRO A 597 -20.24 21.60 -5.18
N ALA A 598 -20.41 22.69 -4.40
CA ALA A 598 -19.62 22.90 -3.18
C ALA A 598 -20.03 21.91 -2.09
N THR A 599 -21.32 21.73 -1.87
CA THR A 599 -21.84 20.72 -0.94
C THR A 599 -21.50 19.30 -1.43
N LEU A 600 -21.55 19.03 -2.74
CA LEU A 600 -21.15 17.75 -3.30
C LEU A 600 -19.71 17.39 -2.91
N LEU A 601 -18.75 18.28 -3.16
CA LEU A 601 -17.34 18.05 -2.79
C LEU A 601 -17.17 17.94 -1.26
N ALA A 602 -17.81 18.82 -0.49
CA ALA A 602 -17.67 18.86 0.96
C ALA A 602 -18.30 17.65 1.68
N THR A 603 -19.36 17.05 1.13
CA THR A 603 -20.06 15.89 1.73
C THR A 603 -19.59 14.54 1.22
N ARG A 604 -18.82 14.49 0.12
CA ARG A 604 -18.23 13.24 -0.40
C ARG A 604 -17.43 12.50 0.66
N ARG A 605 -17.75 11.22 0.91
CA ARG A 605 -17.00 10.37 1.85
C ARG A 605 -16.60 9.06 1.20
N SER A 606 -15.50 8.48 1.69
CA SER A 606 -15.08 7.16 1.26
C SER A 606 -15.91 6.12 2.02
N GLN A 607 -16.94 5.58 1.37
CA GLN A 607 -17.86 4.59 1.95
C GLN A 607 -17.40 3.18 1.57
N ARG A 608 -17.47 2.25 2.52
CA ARG A 608 -16.96 0.87 2.35
C ARG A 608 -18.06 -0.20 2.39
N VAL A 609 -19.26 0.17 2.81
CA VAL A 609 -20.42 -0.71 2.89
C VAL A 609 -21.43 -0.22 1.87
N PHE A 610 -21.87 -1.13 1.00
CA PHE A 610 -22.77 -0.84 -0.11
C PHE A 610 -24.06 -1.67 0.03
N ASP A 611 -25.11 -1.26 -0.67
CA ASP A 611 -26.39 -1.99 -0.69
C ASP A 611 -26.38 -3.30 -1.50
N GLY A 612 -25.26 -3.57 -2.20
CA GLY A 612 -25.07 -4.77 -3.02
C GLY A 612 -25.78 -4.75 -4.37
N LEU A 613 -26.48 -3.66 -4.73
CA LEU A 613 -27.22 -3.59 -6.00
C LEU A 613 -26.28 -3.25 -7.17
N PRO A 614 -26.26 -4.05 -8.26
CA PRO A 614 -25.47 -3.78 -9.45
C PRO A 614 -25.68 -2.37 -10.02
N LEU A 615 -24.59 -1.75 -10.51
CA LEU A 615 -24.68 -0.49 -11.25
C LEU A 615 -25.19 -0.74 -12.67
N ALA A 616 -25.89 0.24 -13.23
CA ALA A 616 -26.35 0.14 -14.61
C ALA A 616 -25.18 0.30 -15.61
N ALA A 617 -25.32 -0.29 -16.79
CA ALA A 617 -24.24 -0.30 -17.80
C ALA A 617 -23.82 1.11 -18.25
N ASP A 618 -24.76 2.06 -18.30
CA ASP A 618 -24.47 3.46 -18.64
C ASP A 618 -23.68 4.19 -17.53
N GLU A 619 -23.90 3.82 -16.27
CA GLU A 619 -23.14 4.32 -15.11
C GLU A 619 -21.71 3.79 -15.13
N ILE A 620 -21.53 2.50 -15.39
CA ILE A 620 -20.22 1.87 -15.55
C ILE A 620 -19.46 2.51 -16.73
N ALA A 621 -20.13 2.65 -17.88
CA ALA A 621 -19.54 3.28 -19.04
C ALA A 621 -19.18 4.76 -18.78
N MET A 622 -19.98 5.47 -17.99
CA MET A 622 -19.66 6.83 -17.54
C MET A 622 -18.37 6.84 -16.72
N ILE A 623 -18.22 5.96 -15.72
CA ILE A 623 -17.01 5.92 -14.89
C ILE A 623 -15.75 5.65 -15.74
N PHE A 624 -15.82 4.74 -16.71
CA PHE A 624 -14.70 4.51 -17.64
C PHE A 624 -14.39 5.73 -18.52
N ARG A 625 -15.41 6.41 -19.06
CA ARG A 625 -15.21 7.64 -19.84
C ARG A 625 -14.53 8.72 -19.01
N GLU A 626 -14.96 8.91 -17.77
CA GLU A 626 -14.37 9.91 -16.86
C GLU A 626 -12.93 9.55 -16.47
N ALA A 627 -12.62 8.26 -16.28
CA ALA A 627 -11.25 7.80 -16.05
C ALA A 627 -10.32 8.14 -17.23
N GLN A 628 -10.79 7.96 -18.47
CA GLN A 628 -10.03 8.33 -19.67
C GLN A 628 -9.96 9.86 -19.85
N ALA A 629 -11.07 10.57 -19.60
CA ALA A 629 -11.16 12.01 -19.82
C ALA A 629 -10.16 12.82 -18.99
N ILE A 630 -9.91 12.43 -17.73
CA ILE A 630 -8.88 13.08 -16.92
C ILE A 630 -7.46 12.78 -17.42
N CYS A 631 -7.21 11.59 -17.95
CA CYS A 631 -5.93 11.27 -18.59
C CYS A 631 -5.70 12.17 -19.81
N ASP A 632 -6.67 12.24 -20.71
CA ASP A 632 -6.60 13.05 -21.92
C ASP A 632 -6.46 14.54 -21.60
N THR A 633 -7.21 15.02 -20.61
CA THR A 633 -7.18 16.43 -20.16
C THR A 633 -5.79 16.81 -19.66
N LEU A 634 -5.21 15.99 -18.80
CA LEU A 634 -3.88 16.26 -18.25
C LEU A 634 -2.80 16.19 -19.34
N GLU A 635 -2.88 15.29 -20.32
CA GLU A 635 -1.96 15.27 -21.46
C GLU A 635 -2.12 16.53 -22.33
N LYS A 636 -3.36 16.94 -22.61
CA LYS A 636 -3.68 18.20 -23.29
C LYS A 636 -3.09 19.41 -22.54
N THR A 637 -3.09 19.42 -21.22
CA THR A 637 -2.47 20.49 -20.42
C THR A 637 -0.95 20.37 -20.26
N GLY A 638 -0.30 19.46 -21.00
CA GLY A 638 1.16 19.34 -21.06
C GLY A 638 1.77 18.33 -20.09
N ALA A 639 0.95 17.50 -19.43
CA ALA A 639 1.47 16.36 -18.70
C ALA A 639 2.06 15.32 -19.65
N ARG A 640 2.98 14.50 -19.14
CA ARG A 640 3.60 13.43 -19.91
C ARG A 640 2.54 12.43 -20.41
N HIS A 641 2.75 11.95 -21.64
CA HIS A 641 1.98 10.84 -22.18
C HIS A 641 2.26 9.56 -21.39
N LEU A 642 1.19 8.92 -20.89
CA LEU A 642 1.29 7.73 -20.05
C LEU A 642 0.19 6.74 -20.45
N ARG A 643 0.52 5.46 -20.50
CA ARG A 643 -0.43 4.41 -20.90
C ARG A 643 -1.04 3.76 -19.67
N LEU A 644 -2.23 4.23 -19.29
CA LEU A 644 -3.06 3.57 -18.27
C LEU A 644 -4.09 2.68 -18.96
N ARG A 645 -4.49 1.60 -18.28
CA ARG A 645 -5.57 0.72 -18.72
C ARG A 645 -6.60 0.58 -17.60
N PHE A 646 -7.85 0.43 -18.01
CA PHE A 646 -8.98 0.35 -17.10
C PHE A 646 -9.71 -0.97 -17.31
N ARG A 647 -9.88 -1.70 -16.22
CA ARG A 647 -10.74 -2.88 -16.13
C ARG A 647 -11.67 -2.69 -14.94
N ALA A 648 -12.74 -3.45 -14.88
CA ALA A 648 -13.58 -3.44 -13.69
C ALA A 648 -14.17 -4.80 -13.39
N ILE A 649 -14.50 -4.98 -12.12
CA ILE A 649 -15.33 -6.07 -11.62
C ILE A 649 -16.74 -5.49 -11.49
N ALA A 650 -17.73 -6.10 -12.14
CA ALA A 650 -19.12 -5.68 -12.12
C ALA A 650 -20.01 -6.81 -11.60
N ALA A 651 -20.70 -6.58 -10.48
CA ALA A 651 -21.57 -7.58 -9.87
C ALA A 651 -22.76 -7.92 -10.79
N THR A 652 -23.10 -9.21 -10.87
CA THR A 652 -24.21 -9.71 -11.71
C THR A 652 -25.52 -9.90 -10.92
N GLY A 653 -25.50 -9.70 -9.60
CA GLY A 653 -26.67 -9.82 -8.72
C GLY A 653 -26.98 -11.23 -8.22
N ASP A 654 -26.32 -12.27 -8.74
CA ASP A 654 -26.41 -13.67 -8.30
C ASP A 654 -25.29 -14.07 -7.31
N GLY A 655 -24.60 -13.08 -6.73
CA GLY A 655 -23.42 -13.29 -5.89
C GLY A 655 -22.13 -13.56 -6.67
N ARG A 656 -22.14 -13.35 -8.00
CA ARG A 656 -20.94 -13.37 -8.86
C ARG A 656 -20.66 -11.99 -9.45
N ALA A 657 -19.55 -11.90 -10.19
CA ALA A 657 -19.19 -10.72 -10.95
C ALA A 657 -18.56 -11.06 -12.30
N ASP A 658 -18.70 -10.14 -13.24
CA ASP A 658 -18.02 -10.18 -14.53
C ASP A 658 -16.82 -9.22 -14.52
N ILE A 659 -15.75 -9.58 -15.20
CA ILE A 659 -14.62 -8.69 -15.46
C ILE A 659 -14.86 -8.04 -16.80
N VAL A 660 -14.93 -6.71 -16.81
CA VAL A 660 -15.26 -5.92 -18.00
C VAL A 660 -14.17 -4.88 -18.29
N ARG A 661 -14.11 -4.40 -19.53
CA ARG A 661 -13.31 -3.27 -19.95
C ARG A 661 -14.10 -2.36 -20.89
N PRO A 662 -13.70 -1.10 -21.11
CA PRO A 662 -14.28 -0.29 -22.18
C PRO A 662 -13.93 -0.91 -23.55
N GLY A 663 -14.94 -1.13 -24.39
CA GLY A 663 -14.83 -1.52 -25.80
C GLY A 663 -15.26 -0.37 -26.74
N GLN A 664 -15.24 -0.62 -28.05
CA GLN A 664 -15.59 0.40 -29.07
C GLN A 664 -17.05 0.85 -28.99
N ASP A 665 -17.99 -0.08 -28.79
CA ASP A 665 -19.44 0.17 -28.80
C ASP A 665 -20.12 -0.03 -27.43
N GLY A 666 -19.35 -0.14 -26.34
CA GLY A 666 -19.90 -0.42 -25.02
C GLY A 666 -18.92 -1.14 -24.10
N LEU A 667 -19.44 -1.91 -23.15
CA LEU A 667 -18.63 -2.73 -22.25
C LEU A 667 -18.29 -4.06 -22.92
N GLU A 668 -17.03 -4.44 -22.87
CA GLU A 668 -16.56 -5.75 -23.30
C GLU A 668 -16.29 -6.62 -22.08
N THR A 669 -16.93 -7.78 -22.00
CA THR A 669 -16.71 -8.77 -20.94
C THR A 669 -15.49 -9.62 -21.26
N LEU A 670 -14.49 -9.56 -20.39
CA LEU A 670 -13.27 -10.37 -20.45
C LEU A 670 -13.45 -11.74 -19.80
N ARG A 671 -14.23 -11.81 -18.71
CA ARG A 671 -14.47 -13.03 -17.95
C ARG A 671 -15.83 -12.97 -17.28
N THR A 672 -16.57 -14.06 -17.29
CA THR A 672 -17.89 -14.15 -16.67
C THR A 672 -17.88 -14.98 -15.39
N GLY A 673 -18.79 -14.67 -14.46
CA GLY A 673 -19.10 -15.53 -13.34
C GLY A 673 -17.97 -15.75 -12.33
N VAL A 674 -17.14 -14.73 -12.10
CA VAL A 674 -16.07 -14.74 -11.10
C VAL A 674 -16.67 -14.82 -9.70
N THR A 675 -16.14 -15.72 -8.87
CA THR A 675 -16.62 -15.98 -7.51
C THR A 675 -16.05 -14.98 -6.51
N ALA A 676 -16.75 -14.76 -5.40
CA ALA A 676 -16.28 -13.93 -4.30
C ALA A 676 -14.91 -14.38 -3.76
N ASP A 677 -14.65 -15.69 -3.70
CA ASP A 677 -13.37 -16.24 -3.26
C ASP A 677 -12.22 -15.79 -4.16
N ALA A 678 -12.42 -15.83 -5.48
CA ALA A 678 -11.42 -15.38 -6.46
C ALA A 678 -11.19 -13.86 -6.40
N LEU A 679 -12.23 -13.07 -6.12
CA LEU A 679 -12.10 -11.63 -5.94
C LEU A 679 -11.35 -11.28 -4.65
N ALA A 680 -11.58 -12.03 -3.59
CA ALA A 680 -10.90 -11.83 -2.31
C ALA A 680 -9.38 -12.07 -2.38
N GLU A 681 -8.86 -12.72 -3.44
CA GLU A 681 -7.42 -12.81 -3.72
C GLU A 681 -6.78 -11.49 -4.16
N LEU A 682 -7.57 -10.49 -4.56
CA LEU A 682 -7.07 -9.27 -5.22
C LEU A 682 -6.61 -8.18 -4.24
N THR A 683 -7.04 -8.27 -2.99
CA THR A 683 -6.79 -7.26 -1.97
C THR A 683 -6.69 -7.92 -0.62
N ILE A 684 -5.93 -7.28 0.27
CA ILE A 684 -5.88 -7.70 1.67
C ILE A 684 -7.26 -7.54 2.34
N GLN A 685 -8.12 -6.61 1.88
CA GLN A 685 -9.45 -6.30 2.46
C GLN A 685 -10.59 -6.82 1.57
N PRO A 686 -10.99 -8.11 1.65
CA PRO A 686 -12.03 -8.70 0.82
C PRO A 686 -13.35 -7.93 0.78
N GLY A 687 -13.74 -7.27 1.88
CA GLY A 687 -14.97 -6.46 1.92
C GLY A 687 -15.02 -5.34 0.87
N LEU A 688 -13.87 -4.87 0.38
CA LEU A 688 -13.81 -3.91 -0.73
C LEU A 688 -14.28 -4.50 -2.06
N MET A 689 -14.26 -5.83 -2.20
CA MET A 689 -14.68 -6.56 -3.39
C MET A 689 -16.18 -6.93 -3.38
N GLU A 690 -16.87 -6.69 -2.26
CA GLU A 690 -18.34 -6.80 -2.18
C GLU A 690 -19.05 -5.62 -2.86
N ALA A 691 -18.30 -4.62 -3.28
CA ALA A 691 -18.83 -3.48 -3.99
C ALA A 691 -19.47 -3.90 -5.32
N PRO A 692 -20.66 -3.37 -5.67
CA PRO A 692 -21.32 -3.66 -6.94
C PRO A 692 -20.46 -3.39 -8.19
N PHE A 693 -19.50 -2.48 -8.06
CA PHE A 693 -18.55 -2.15 -9.11
C PHE A 693 -17.18 -1.82 -8.53
N VAL A 694 -16.10 -2.38 -9.08
CA VAL A 694 -14.72 -2.06 -8.68
C VAL A 694 -13.93 -1.67 -9.92
N LEU A 695 -13.50 -0.42 -10.02
CA LEU A 695 -12.58 0.05 -11.06
C LEU A 695 -11.15 -0.34 -10.69
N LEU A 696 -10.49 -1.05 -11.58
CA LEU A 696 -9.10 -1.50 -11.48
C LEU A 696 -8.25 -0.69 -12.46
N VAL A 697 -7.24 0.02 -11.93
CA VAL A 697 -6.34 0.87 -12.70
C VAL A 697 -4.97 0.22 -12.77
N THR A 698 -4.53 -0.09 -13.98
CA THR A 698 -3.18 -0.58 -14.28
C THR A 698 -2.45 0.41 -15.20
N GLY A 699 -1.14 0.29 -15.33
CA GLY A 699 -0.38 1.11 -16.26
C GLY A 699 0.91 0.48 -16.75
N ASP A 700 1.40 1.00 -17.87
CA ASP A 700 2.62 0.54 -18.52
C ASP A 700 3.86 1.14 -17.85
N LEU A 701 4.36 0.43 -16.83
CA LEU A 701 5.54 0.85 -16.09
C LEU A 701 6.78 0.82 -16.98
N HIS A 702 6.90 -0.16 -17.88
CA HIS A 702 8.01 -0.21 -18.82
C HIS A 702 8.05 1.04 -19.69
N HIS A 703 6.95 1.40 -20.36
CA HIS A 703 6.88 2.60 -21.18
C HIS A 703 7.16 3.88 -20.38
N ALA A 704 6.57 4.00 -19.19
CA ALA A 704 6.78 5.16 -18.34
C ALA A 704 8.26 5.29 -17.92
N VAL A 705 8.90 4.20 -17.52
CA VAL A 705 10.31 4.20 -17.15
C VAL A 705 11.19 4.42 -18.37
N ASP A 706 11.00 3.70 -19.48
CA ASP A 706 11.83 3.83 -20.68
C ASP A 706 11.83 5.27 -21.24
N THR A 707 10.70 5.97 -21.14
CA THR A 707 10.56 7.34 -21.64
C THR A 707 11.10 8.42 -20.69
N ALA A 708 11.21 8.16 -19.38
CA ALA A 708 11.44 9.22 -18.38
C ALA A 708 12.11 8.73 -17.07
N GLY A 709 12.70 7.55 -17.06
CA GLY A 709 13.27 6.90 -15.88
C GLY A 709 12.32 6.84 -14.67
N ALA A 710 12.88 7.06 -13.48
CA ALA A 710 12.13 7.10 -12.23
C ALA A 710 11.03 8.19 -12.21
N ARG A 711 11.17 9.25 -13.02
CA ARG A 711 10.16 10.31 -13.12
C ARG A 711 8.89 9.80 -13.80
N GLY A 712 9.02 9.02 -14.86
CA GLY A 712 7.86 8.42 -15.51
C GLY A 712 7.08 7.48 -14.59
N TYR A 713 7.77 6.65 -13.82
CA TYR A 713 7.14 5.81 -12.79
C TYR A 713 6.33 6.64 -11.77
N ARG A 714 6.89 7.76 -11.32
CA ARG A 714 6.22 8.66 -10.40
C ARG A 714 4.97 9.31 -11.02
N ASP A 715 5.11 9.83 -12.22
CA ASP A 715 4.03 10.47 -12.96
C ASP A 715 2.90 9.46 -13.27
N LEU A 716 3.25 8.19 -13.51
CA LEU A 716 2.31 7.07 -13.69
C LEU A 716 1.43 6.84 -12.44
N ILE A 717 2.03 6.78 -11.25
CA ILE A 717 1.27 6.64 -9.99
C ILE A 717 0.43 7.89 -9.73
N GLY A 718 1.00 9.09 -9.94
CA GLY A 718 0.27 10.34 -9.78
C GLY A 718 -0.95 10.43 -10.71
N ARG A 719 -0.84 9.90 -11.93
CA ARG A 719 -1.97 9.80 -12.87
C ARG A 719 -3.07 8.89 -12.36
N ALA A 720 -2.73 7.73 -11.78
CA ALA A 720 -3.72 6.84 -11.16
C ALA A 720 -4.47 7.53 -10.00
N GLY A 721 -3.78 8.37 -9.21
CA GLY A 721 -4.41 9.20 -8.19
C GLY A 721 -5.40 10.23 -8.77
N ALA A 722 -5.04 10.85 -9.90
CA ALA A 722 -5.94 11.78 -10.59
C ALA A 722 -7.20 11.07 -11.12
N VAL A 723 -7.07 9.86 -11.67
CA VAL A 723 -8.20 9.00 -12.04
C VAL A 723 -9.12 8.74 -10.84
N ALA A 724 -8.54 8.43 -9.67
CA ALA A 724 -9.34 8.21 -8.46
C ALA A 724 -10.10 9.46 -8.02
N GLY A 725 -9.45 10.62 -7.97
CA GLY A 725 -10.10 11.87 -7.61
C GLY A 725 -11.26 12.21 -8.54
N HIS A 726 -11.01 12.13 -9.84
CA HIS A 726 -11.98 12.52 -10.88
C HIS A 726 -13.19 11.57 -10.92
N THR A 727 -12.96 10.27 -10.97
CA THR A 727 -14.05 9.27 -11.03
C THR A 727 -14.91 9.25 -9.75
N LEU A 728 -14.33 9.47 -8.56
CA LEU A 728 -15.09 9.60 -7.32
C LEU A 728 -16.05 10.80 -7.36
N THR A 729 -15.59 11.94 -7.89
CA THR A 729 -16.47 13.13 -8.01
C THR A 729 -17.57 12.94 -9.04
N ALA A 730 -17.29 12.25 -10.15
CA ALA A 730 -18.29 11.95 -11.17
C ALA A 730 -19.33 10.92 -10.69
N ALA A 731 -18.89 9.87 -9.98
CA ALA A 731 -19.80 8.88 -9.40
C ALA A 731 -20.76 9.50 -8.37
N TRP A 732 -20.25 10.41 -7.53
CA TRP A 732 -21.04 11.03 -6.47
C TRP A 732 -22.18 11.92 -7.01
N GLU A 733 -22.01 12.53 -8.19
CA GLU A 733 -23.08 13.27 -8.88
C GLU A 733 -24.28 12.39 -9.21
N ARG A 734 -24.07 11.09 -9.44
CA ARG A 734 -25.11 10.09 -9.67
C ARG A 734 -25.62 9.40 -8.40
N GLY A 735 -25.23 9.91 -7.22
CA GLY A 735 -25.55 9.27 -5.94
C GLY A 735 -24.79 7.95 -5.69
N ILE A 736 -23.71 7.71 -6.44
CA ILE A 736 -22.86 6.53 -6.28
C ILE A 736 -21.69 6.91 -5.37
N SER A 737 -21.57 6.22 -4.25
CA SER A 737 -20.44 6.37 -3.33
C SER A 737 -19.24 5.54 -3.81
N GLY A 738 -18.04 5.85 -3.30
CA GLY A 738 -16.90 4.98 -3.55
C GLY A 738 -15.76 5.10 -2.54
N CYS A 739 -14.90 4.09 -2.52
CA CYS A 739 -13.72 4.02 -1.65
C CYS A 739 -12.47 3.68 -2.48
N PRO A 740 -11.51 4.62 -2.60
CA PRO A 740 -10.22 4.37 -3.22
C PRO A 740 -9.32 3.53 -2.29
N TRP A 741 -8.57 2.56 -2.83
CA TRP A 741 -7.70 1.66 -2.06
C TRP A 741 -6.43 1.26 -2.82
N GLY A 742 -5.34 1.04 -2.07
CA GLY A 742 -4.02 0.67 -2.62
C GLY A 742 -3.41 -0.62 -2.06
N GLY A 743 -4.12 -1.32 -1.16
CA GLY A 743 -3.69 -2.60 -0.61
C GLY A 743 -4.00 -3.75 -1.57
N MET A 744 -3.15 -3.92 -2.58
CA MET A 744 -3.38 -4.84 -3.69
C MET A 744 -2.44 -6.03 -3.66
N CYS A 745 -2.99 -7.18 -4.04
CA CYS A 745 -2.26 -8.44 -4.10
C CYS A 745 -2.00 -8.76 -5.56
N GLU A 746 -0.84 -8.34 -6.07
CA GLU A 746 -0.53 -8.48 -7.49
C GLU A 746 -0.60 -9.94 -7.96
N SER A 747 -0.22 -10.89 -7.11
CA SER A 747 -0.36 -12.34 -7.37
C SER A 747 -1.80 -12.79 -7.64
N GLY A 748 -2.81 -12.13 -7.07
CA GLY A 748 -4.22 -12.36 -7.42
C GLY A 748 -4.62 -11.66 -8.73
N TRP A 749 -4.14 -10.43 -8.94
CA TRP A 749 -4.48 -9.66 -10.15
C TRP A 749 -3.94 -10.30 -11.43
N GLY A 750 -2.69 -10.80 -11.40
CA GLY A 750 -2.00 -11.36 -12.57
C GLY A 750 -2.81 -12.41 -13.31
N PRO A 751 -3.12 -13.55 -12.67
CA PRO A 751 -3.90 -14.62 -13.30
C PRO A 751 -5.34 -14.22 -13.62
N LEU A 752 -6.00 -13.46 -12.73
CA LEU A 752 -7.41 -13.14 -12.91
C LEU A 752 -7.66 -12.15 -14.07
N LEU A 753 -6.77 -11.17 -14.24
CA LEU A 753 -6.86 -10.14 -15.28
C LEU A 753 -6.02 -10.47 -16.52
N GLU A 754 -5.28 -11.58 -16.48
CA GLU A 754 -4.34 -12.01 -17.52
C GLU A 754 -3.28 -10.93 -17.83
N ILE A 755 -2.65 -10.41 -16.78
CA ILE A 755 -1.64 -9.35 -16.84
C ILE A 755 -0.27 -9.81 -16.38
N ASP A 756 0.77 -9.24 -16.99
CA ASP A 756 2.16 -9.57 -16.66
C ASP A 756 2.69 -8.92 -15.37
N ARG A 757 1.93 -7.95 -14.83
CA ARG A 757 2.22 -7.15 -13.62
C ARG A 757 3.39 -6.17 -13.77
N TYR A 758 3.93 -5.99 -14.96
CA TYR A 758 5.03 -5.07 -15.26
C TYR A 758 4.67 -4.07 -16.37
N THR A 759 4.39 -4.53 -17.59
CA THR A 759 3.87 -3.67 -18.67
C THR A 759 2.38 -3.39 -18.52
N ASP A 760 1.71 -4.17 -17.67
CA ASP A 760 0.38 -3.89 -17.15
C ASP A 760 0.41 -3.99 -15.61
N CYS A 761 1.11 -3.03 -15.00
CA CYS A 761 1.39 -2.98 -13.57
C CYS A 761 0.15 -2.50 -12.78
N PRO A 762 -0.30 -3.23 -11.74
CA PRO A 762 -1.35 -2.78 -10.82
C PRO A 762 -1.01 -1.46 -10.10
N LEU A 763 -1.82 -0.42 -10.30
CA LEU A 763 -1.56 0.92 -9.73
C LEU A 763 -2.56 1.31 -8.65
N PHE A 764 -3.85 1.03 -8.84
CA PHE A 764 -4.86 1.44 -7.88
C PHE A 764 -6.21 0.74 -8.07
N GLY A 765 -7.03 0.64 -7.02
CA GLY A 765 -8.41 0.15 -7.09
C GLY A 765 -9.41 1.11 -6.46
N ILE A 766 -10.64 1.15 -6.98
CA ILE A 766 -11.71 2.00 -6.45
C ILE A 766 -13.01 1.21 -6.44
N SER A 767 -13.56 0.99 -5.25
CA SER A 767 -14.84 0.32 -5.06
C SER A 767 -15.97 1.34 -5.12
N PHE A 768 -17.05 1.04 -5.82
CA PHE A 768 -18.22 1.90 -6.02
C PHE A 768 -19.51 1.16 -5.73
N GLY A 769 -20.49 1.89 -5.21
CA GLY A 769 -21.83 1.38 -4.95
C GLY A 769 -22.70 2.42 -4.28
N ARG A 770 -23.99 2.13 -4.17
CA ARG A 770 -24.92 2.95 -3.40
C ARG A 770 -24.87 2.54 -1.94
N THR A 771 -25.13 3.49 -1.05
CA THR A 771 -25.29 3.21 0.39
C THR A 771 -26.77 3.12 0.69
N GLY A 772 -27.20 2.07 1.40
CA GLY A 772 -28.61 1.96 1.80
C GLY A 772 -29.04 3.19 2.61
N ALA A 773 -30.27 3.66 2.40
CA ALA A 773 -30.85 4.73 3.19
C ALA A 773 -31.03 4.25 4.65
N GLY A 774 -29.97 4.34 5.47
CA GLY A 774 -30.03 3.73 6.79
C GLY A 774 -28.89 3.99 7.76
N HIS A 775 -27.69 4.43 7.36
CA HIS A 775 -26.57 4.65 8.30
C HIS A 775 -25.89 5.99 8.03
N GLY A 776 -26.54 7.08 8.48
CA GLY A 776 -25.97 8.43 8.54
C GLY A 776 -25.41 8.75 9.92
#